data_AF-A0A815N3M9-F1
#
_entry.id   AF-A0A815N3M9-F1
#
_cell.length_a   1.000
_cell.length_b   1.000
_cell.length_c   1.000
_cell.angle_alpha   90.00
_cell.angle_beta   90.00
_cell.angle_gamma   90.00
#
_symmetry.space_group_name_H-M   'P 1'
#
loop_
_entity.id
_entity.type
_entity.pdbx_description
1 polymer ?
#
loop_
_entity_poly.entity_id
_entity_poly.type
_entity_poly.pdbx_seq_one_letter_code
_entity_poly.pdbx_strand_id
1 'polypeptide(L)'
;MTCPYASSSLHDSKVNHQPETLDYSTYLRTDLLLSALKCHSHTDPSDNNSPPIHDEHFFILVHQVFELWFKQILFELDSIRDMFNECDHVVSSMFNINLRLKRIVNVFQVLNQQFQLLETMTPIEFLEFRMYLTSGSGFQSLQFRMIEIKLGLTDAFRNFYKTKYFVHTMFKGEQSTQLKQVINQDSLLIRLEKWLEHIYDTTSFNFLEVFTSSVERFIEHERKEKTSKADDMNTETVEGQIEALKRKFSTMTDSIEYEKLLNTNERRISHKAMLSALMISLYHQEPCFQQAYQMLHLLMDIDSQMIDWRQKHILLVQRQIGRKPGTAGTDGIFYLQKTMTEKYQVFVDLFNISTYLIPQRYLPKFTSKPIESNSSLSSSTIEPLREVPIITQRQLSIKEEEMEVIIFSFLFCTCAQAGNNDRVFHTYDNILTLHWNYDALEYVIIRDNQIWFESGPFFVYFNKTYYSSAPQQESLAMSALYLMEQYQTNGTDVVFGSFDKLSLRWSSKSNLNVTIWETSFKIFRDQPIILFEQYFPVDLDGMSMGNVRDTFKHVSTAFPRFKVSFNQSNQYIIDQLGHFTFLDAWDLHMRGVGLKNVYNGGLYSGNPLLLYNLTKLDSNVVLSSLTNFMINFQTRSPSLNYHLSCGLHGRLHQIDQSLSLSTILLASQSKQGINRIINLWGKLMLQYYGKQHIKDQKTFRNDFYVSKLGYYTDTGAYYWYNKEGNLTYEQTFIKLKEYHLQEKIPIRYYELDSYWYYKQNNNTGEHGGIKLYEPRPDVFSHGIQVLQRDVLQTPIIVHHKYYSTDNLYQAKYLFKNGTDGKVSLPLDQRFFNKIFSQIKQWGVEILIQDWLSSVYEDMPDASYDVYTAREYHLHLAEAAKQAGIKLIYCMPLNPDILETLENTQVHYMRISDDYSTNINQWNIGRASMVTWAIGVIPFKDTFWTNSIQPQSPYGQFTEPNIELNALVALMSLGGVAISDKIGNTDFRVVNRLCRLDGVLLRPERPATAMDSTFLGIGGPQGEMWHTYASDERHSFFVEYVMITNLTESYQFTWNELFNTLDGDGEPNREISDNYVVFDMIAPSNYYWLSSANTSSVRMPECSQNLTTFYSPFHLFVFVPFPTQSNWLLFGELTKQLPITRQRFAFISYETNRLDVHVIGVAGEQVSITAGKIASIGGKIDIYTVECPFPPEEGVLRMMLTCQTSAGCSCSS
;
A
#
# COMPACT_ATOMS: atom_id res chain seq x y z
N MET A 1 -34.96 -11.85 -5.41
CA MET A 1 -34.04 -13.00 -5.34
C MET A 1 -33.83 -13.33 -3.87
N THR A 2 -34.51 -14.38 -3.40
CA THR A 2 -34.39 -14.95 -2.05
C THR A 2 -33.27 -15.99 -2.05
N CYS A 3 -32.34 -15.88 -1.11
CA CYS A 3 -31.26 -16.85 -0.87
C CYS A 3 -31.86 -18.15 -0.28
N PRO A 4 -31.56 -19.34 -0.83
CA PRO A 4 -32.26 -20.58 -0.48
C PRO A 4 -31.42 -21.46 0.46
N TYR A 5 -31.50 -21.28 1.78
CA TYR A 5 -31.16 -22.33 2.76
C TYR A 5 -31.90 -22.10 4.08
N ALA A 6 -33.20 -22.39 4.08
CA ALA A 6 -33.97 -22.59 5.30
C ALA A 6 -35.14 -23.54 5.02
N SER A 7 -34.97 -24.83 5.35
CA SER A 7 -36.01 -25.60 6.07
C SER A 7 -35.56 -27.05 6.29
N SER A 8 -35.45 -27.43 7.56
CA SER A 8 -36.06 -28.68 8.00
C SER A 8 -36.77 -28.39 9.32
N SER A 9 -38.09 -28.51 9.28
CA SER A 9 -39.00 -28.38 10.40
C SER A 9 -39.20 -29.75 11.04
N LEU A 10 -39.07 -29.81 12.36
CA LEU A 10 -39.73 -30.83 13.18
C LEU A 10 -40.80 -30.12 14.03
N HIS A 11 -42.01 -30.69 13.94
CA HIS A 11 -43.24 -30.24 14.56
C HIS A 11 -43.28 -30.47 16.08
N ASP A 12 -44.15 -29.69 16.71
CA ASP A 12 -44.81 -29.86 18.01
C ASP A 12 -44.10 -29.40 19.30
N SER A 13 -44.44 -28.18 19.72
CA SER A 13 -45.47 -28.00 20.75
C SER A 13 -45.76 -26.52 20.97
N LYS A 14 -47.05 -26.17 21.03
CA LYS A 14 -47.54 -24.80 21.28
C LYS A 14 -47.15 -24.36 22.70
N VAL A 15 -46.11 -23.55 22.82
CA VAL A 15 -45.94 -22.61 23.94
C VAL A 15 -46.01 -21.22 23.36
N ASN A 16 -46.96 -20.44 23.87
CA ASN A 16 -47.23 -19.07 23.47
C ASN A 16 -46.11 -18.17 24.03
N HIS A 17 -44.94 -18.16 23.41
CA HIS A 17 -43.94 -17.12 23.63
C HIS A 17 -44.07 -16.10 22.51
N GLN A 18 -44.49 -14.88 22.86
CA GLN A 18 -44.08 -13.71 22.08
C GLN A 18 -42.55 -13.81 21.93
N PRO A 19 -41.95 -13.55 20.75
CA PRO A 19 -40.51 -13.48 20.65
C PRO A 19 -40.05 -12.37 21.60
N GLU A 20 -39.47 -12.75 22.74
CA GLU A 20 -38.71 -11.80 23.55
C GLU A 20 -37.72 -11.14 22.60
N THR A 21 -37.83 -9.81 22.50
CA THR A 21 -36.87 -9.04 21.74
C THR A 21 -35.51 -9.29 22.37
N LEU A 22 -34.62 -9.96 21.63
CA LEU A 22 -33.31 -10.36 22.13
C LEU A 22 -32.48 -9.09 22.37
N ASP A 23 -32.52 -8.57 23.59
CA ASP A 23 -31.77 -7.37 23.93
C ASP A 23 -30.29 -7.69 24.20
N TYR A 24 -29.46 -6.65 24.20
CA TYR A 24 -28.01 -6.78 24.36
C TYR A 24 -27.62 -7.53 25.65
N SER A 25 -28.28 -7.21 26.76
CA SER A 25 -28.03 -7.82 28.06
C SER A 25 -28.34 -9.31 28.08
N THR A 26 -29.47 -9.71 27.49
CA THR A 26 -29.93 -11.10 27.43
C THR A 26 -29.08 -11.91 26.45
N TYR A 27 -28.70 -11.32 25.31
CA TYR A 27 -27.85 -11.98 24.31
C TYR A 27 -26.44 -12.26 24.84
N LEU A 28 -25.79 -11.26 25.45
CA LEU A 28 -24.43 -11.40 25.97
C LEU A 28 -24.38 -11.95 27.40
N ARG A 29 -25.54 -12.13 28.05
CA ARG A 29 -25.67 -12.51 29.46
C ARG A 29 -24.83 -11.61 30.36
N THR A 30 -24.96 -10.29 30.17
CA THR A 30 -24.16 -9.30 30.90
C THR A 30 -24.47 -9.32 32.40
N ASP A 31 -25.67 -9.71 32.78
CA ASP A 31 -26.07 -9.97 34.16
C ASP A 31 -25.17 -11.04 34.83
N LEU A 32 -24.95 -12.16 34.14
CA LEU A 32 -24.07 -13.23 34.62
C LEU A 32 -22.60 -12.81 34.58
N LEU A 33 -22.17 -12.17 33.49
CA LEU A 33 -20.77 -11.78 33.31
C LEU A 33 -20.35 -10.73 34.34
N LEU A 34 -21.16 -9.68 34.56
CA LEU A 34 -20.83 -8.57 35.45
C LEU A 34 -21.03 -8.93 36.93
N SER A 35 -21.92 -9.87 37.26
CA SER A 35 -22.10 -10.38 38.64
C SER A 35 -21.04 -11.39 39.08
N ALA A 36 -20.18 -11.84 38.16
CA ALA A 36 -19.08 -12.77 38.44
C ALA A 36 -17.86 -12.10 39.10
N LEU A 37 -17.78 -10.76 39.16
CA LEU A 37 -16.70 -10.04 39.83
C LEU A 37 -16.95 -9.98 41.34
N LYS A 38 -16.25 -10.83 42.10
CA LYS A 38 -16.39 -10.92 43.57
C LYS A 38 -15.01 -10.89 44.24
N CYS A 39 -14.73 -9.80 44.95
CA CYS A 39 -13.49 -9.63 45.71
C CYS A 39 -13.55 -10.42 47.01
N HIS A 40 -12.54 -11.25 47.29
CA HIS A 40 -12.47 -12.07 48.49
C HIS A 40 -12.16 -11.25 49.74
N SER A 41 -11.39 -10.16 49.63
CA SER A 41 -11.19 -9.21 50.74
C SER A 41 -12.50 -8.65 51.31
N HIS A 42 -13.57 -8.65 50.51
CA HIS A 42 -14.90 -8.16 50.91
C HIS A 42 -15.82 -9.24 51.53
N THR A 43 -15.43 -10.52 51.45
CA THR A 43 -16.31 -11.65 51.83
C THR A 43 -15.76 -12.51 52.97
N ASP A 44 -14.61 -12.15 53.54
CA ASP A 44 -14.02 -12.85 54.69
C ASP A 44 -14.78 -12.47 55.99
N PRO A 45 -15.52 -13.40 56.60
CA PRO A 45 -16.30 -13.10 57.82
C PRO A 45 -15.43 -12.81 59.04
N SER A 46 -14.10 -13.05 58.98
CA SER A 46 -13.17 -12.73 60.05
C SER A 46 -12.69 -11.27 60.06
N ASP A 47 -12.98 -10.51 59.00
CA ASP A 47 -12.48 -9.14 58.78
C ASP A 47 -13.57 -8.17 58.30
N ASN A 48 -14.77 -8.26 58.90
CA ASN A 48 -15.98 -7.50 58.51
C ASN A 48 -15.87 -5.95 58.63
N ASN A 49 -14.72 -5.40 59.05
CA ASN A 49 -14.51 -3.95 59.25
C ASN A 49 -13.39 -3.33 58.40
N SER A 50 -12.71 -4.11 57.54
CA SER A 50 -11.64 -3.59 56.68
C SER A 50 -12.20 -3.11 55.32
N PRO A 51 -11.76 -1.93 54.81
CA PRO A 51 -12.22 -1.42 53.52
C PRO A 51 -11.77 -2.36 52.38
N PRO A 52 -12.59 -2.50 51.31
CA PRO A 52 -12.25 -3.38 50.19
C PRO A 52 -10.95 -2.96 49.52
N ILE A 53 -10.09 -3.93 49.21
CA ILE A 53 -8.83 -3.66 48.53
C ILE A 53 -9.13 -3.40 47.05
N HIS A 54 -8.95 -2.16 46.62
CA HIS A 54 -9.37 -1.67 45.30
C HIS A 54 -8.83 -2.52 44.15
N ASP A 55 -7.53 -2.83 44.19
CA ASP A 55 -6.83 -3.51 43.11
C ASP A 55 -7.16 -5.01 43.00
N GLU A 56 -7.83 -5.60 43.99
CA GLU A 56 -8.32 -6.97 43.88
C GLU A 56 -9.41 -7.07 42.78
N HIS A 57 -10.28 -6.06 42.66
CA HIS A 57 -11.29 -5.99 41.60
C HIS A 57 -10.64 -5.98 40.22
N PHE A 58 -9.61 -5.13 40.07
CA PHE A 58 -8.85 -5.02 38.83
C PHE A 58 -8.12 -6.32 38.48
N PHE A 59 -7.49 -6.96 39.47
CA PHE A 59 -6.84 -8.26 39.31
C PHE A 59 -7.83 -9.32 38.79
N ILE A 60 -9.02 -9.42 39.38
CA ILE A 60 -10.05 -10.39 38.98
C ILE A 60 -10.54 -10.10 37.55
N LEU A 61 -10.87 -8.84 37.24
CA LEU A 61 -11.36 -8.45 35.92
C LEU A 61 -10.38 -8.84 34.81
N VAL A 62 -9.10 -8.52 34.99
CA VAL A 62 -8.07 -8.82 33.99
C VAL A 62 -7.95 -10.35 33.76
N HIS A 63 -7.95 -11.15 34.84
CA HIS A 63 -7.88 -12.60 34.71
C HIS A 63 -9.15 -13.21 34.08
N GLN A 64 -10.33 -12.66 34.34
CA GLN A 64 -11.56 -13.09 33.67
C GLN A 64 -11.51 -12.79 32.16
N VAL A 65 -10.99 -11.64 31.77
CA VAL A 65 -10.79 -11.31 30.34
C VAL A 65 -9.78 -12.25 29.69
N PHE A 66 -8.68 -12.62 30.37
CA PHE A 66 -7.77 -13.66 29.88
C PHE A 66 -8.51 -14.99 29.64
N GLU A 67 -9.34 -15.45 30.58
CA GLU A 67 -10.09 -16.70 30.46
C GLU A 67 -11.17 -16.64 29.35
N LEU A 68 -11.78 -15.48 29.09
CA LEU A 68 -12.70 -15.31 27.95
C LEU A 68 -11.97 -15.45 26.62
N TRP A 69 -10.79 -14.85 26.49
CA TRP A 69 -9.97 -15.00 25.28
C TRP A 69 -9.40 -16.41 25.13
N PHE A 70 -9.01 -17.07 26.23
CA PHE A 70 -8.61 -18.49 26.17
C PHE A 70 -9.77 -19.37 25.69
N LYS A 71 -11.01 -19.08 26.10
CA LYS A 71 -12.19 -19.79 25.58
C LYS A 71 -12.36 -19.59 24.09
N GLN A 72 -12.17 -18.36 23.59
CA GLN A 72 -12.21 -18.09 22.15
C GLN A 72 -11.10 -18.86 21.40
N ILE A 73 -9.87 -18.87 21.92
CA ILE A 73 -8.76 -19.61 21.33
C ILE A 73 -9.09 -21.11 21.27
N LEU A 74 -9.61 -21.68 22.36
CA LEU A 74 -10.04 -23.08 22.40
C LEU A 74 -11.13 -23.39 21.38
N PHE A 75 -12.11 -22.49 21.21
CA PHE A 75 -13.18 -22.65 20.24
C PHE A 75 -12.66 -22.67 18.80
N GLU A 76 -11.72 -21.79 18.48
CA GLU A 76 -11.06 -21.80 17.16
C GLU A 76 -10.18 -23.04 16.97
N LEU A 77 -9.37 -23.39 17.98
CA LEU A 77 -8.48 -24.56 17.93
C LEU A 77 -9.24 -25.86 17.74
N ASP A 78 -10.38 -26.04 18.40
CA ASP A 78 -11.18 -27.25 18.24
C ASP A 78 -11.76 -27.35 16.84
N SER A 79 -12.28 -26.24 16.30
CA SER A 79 -12.75 -26.25 14.92
C SER A 79 -11.62 -26.46 13.90
N ILE A 80 -10.41 -25.95 14.16
CA ILE A 80 -9.25 -26.24 13.30
C ILE A 80 -8.90 -27.72 13.38
N ARG A 81 -8.79 -28.29 14.58
CA ARG A 81 -8.51 -29.72 14.76
C ARG A 81 -9.54 -30.60 14.04
N ASP A 82 -10.81 -30.20 14.04
CA ASP A 82 -11.87 -30.90 13.32
C ASP A 82 -11.70 -30.84 11.80
N MET A 83 -11.25 -29.71 11.25
CA MET A 83 -10.96 -29.57 9.82
C MET A 83 -9.78 -30.43 9.35
N PHE A 84 -8.92 -30.89 10.29
CA PHE A 84 -7.85 -31.85 10.05
C PHE A 84 -8.26 -33.33 10.25
N ASN A 85 -9.54 -33.65 10.45
CA ASN A 85 -9.98 -35.05 10.60
C ASN A 85 -9.74 -35.89 9.32
N GLU A 86 -9.84 -35.29 8.13
CA GLU A 86 -9.62 -35.95 6.84
C GLU A 86 -8.60 -35.16 6.02
N CYS A 87 -7.59 -35.83 5.44
CA CYS A 87 -6.49 -35.16 4.74
C CYS A 87 -6.97 -34.35 3.52
N ASP A 88 -7.94 -34.87 2.75
CA ASP A 88 -8.52 -34.17 1.59
C ASP A 88 -9.36 -32.95 2.01
N HIS A 89 -9.95 -33.00 3.20
CA HIS A 89 -10.75 -31.92 3.78
C HIS A 89 -9.88 -30.73 4.24
N VAL A 90 -8.58 -30.96 4.53
CA VAL A 90 -7.64 -29.90 4.89
C VAL A 90 -7.42 -28.94 3.72
N VAL A 91 -7.27 -29.47 2.49
CA VAL A 91 -7.01 -28.65 1.30
C VAL A 91 -8.20 -27.73 0.99
N SER A 92 -9.43 -28.26 1.03
CA SER A 92 -10.64 -27.48 0.78
C SER A 92 -10.95 -26.47 1.90
N SER A 93 -10.52 -26.76 3.13
CA SER A 93 -10.71 -25.90 4.30
C SER A 93 -9.54 -24.97 4.61
N MET A 94 -8.48 -24.99 3.80
CA MET A 94 -7.20 -24.32 4.10
C MET A 94 -7.36 -22.81 4.36
N PHE A 95 -8.21 -22.12 3.58
CA PHE A 95 -8.53 -20.72 3.81
C PHE A 95 -9.12 -20.47 5.20
N ASN A 96 -10.08 -21.31 5.62
CA ASN A 96 -10.73 -21.20 6.93
C ASN A 96 -9.75 -21.54 8.07
N ILE A 97 -8.87 -22.52 7.86
CA ILE A 97 -7.79 -22.86 8.79
C ILE A 97 -6.88 -21.65 8.99
N ASN A 98 -6.37 -21.06 7.90
CA ASN A 98 -5.51 -19.87 7.95
C ASN A 98 -6.19 -18.67 8.61
N LEU A 99 -7.46 -18.41 8.29
CA LEU A 99 -8.23 -17.33 8.90
C LEU A 99 -8.33 -17.49 10.43
N ARG A 100 -8.60 -18.70 10.90
CA ARG A 100 -8.77 -18.97 12.34
C ARG A 100 -7.44 -19.02 13.08
N LEU A 101 -6.39 -19.58 12.48
CA LEU A 101 -5.03 -19.51 13.04
C LEU A 101 -4.58 -18.05 13.17
N LYS A 102 -4.79 -17.23 12.14
CA LYS A 102 -4.51 -15.78 12.20
C LYS A 102 -5.33 -15.07 13.29
N ARG A 103 -6.59 -15.49 13.50
CA ARG A 103 -7.41 -14.98 14.61
C ARG A 103 -6.80 -15.34 15.96
N ILE A 104 -6.33 -16.58 16.15
CA ILE A 104 -5.64 -17.00 17.39
C ILE A 104 -4.39 -16.16 17.63
N VAL A 105 -3.56 -15.94 16.60
CA VAL A 105 -2.36 -15.08 16.68
C VAL A 105 -2.72 -13.67 17.15
N ASN A 106 -3.73 -13.05 16.52
CA ASN A 106 -4.18 -11.71 16.88
C ASN A 106 -4.75 -11.65 18.31
N VAL A 107 -5.49 -12.68 18.75
CA VAL A 107 -5.97 -12.76 20.13
C VAL A 107 -4.80 -12.84 21.10
N PHE A 108 -3.78 -13.66 20.83
CA PHE A 108 -2.59 -13.68 21.69
C PHE A 108 -1.83 -12.34 21.70
N GLN A 109 -1.78 -11.59 20.59
CA GLN A 109 -1.20 -10.25 20.59
C GLN A 109 -1.93 -9.30 21.55
N VAL A 110 -3.27 -9.35 21.58
CA VAL A 110 -4.09 -8.60 22.54
C VAL A 110 -3.80 -9.05 23.98
N LEU A 111 -3.75 -10.37 24.23
CA LEU A 111 -3.39 -10.92 25.55
C LEU A 111 -2.00 -10.45 26.01
N ASN A 112 -1.05 -10.37 25.07
CA ASN A 112 0.31 -9.91 25.33
C ASN A 112 0.38 -8.41 25.64
N GLN A 113 -0.51 -7.59 25.09
CA GLN A 113 -0.61 -6.17 25.45
C GLN A 113 -1.29 -5.98 26.82
N GLN A 114 -2.24 -6.86 27.16
CA GLN A 114 -3.01 -6.79 28.40
C GLN A 114 -2.15 -6.85 29.68
N PHE A 115 -0.95 -7.42 29.64
CA PHE A 115 0.00 -7.37 30.76
C PHE A 115 0.38 -5.94 31.19
N GLN A 116 0.40 -4.98 30.26
CA GLN A 116 0.69 -3.57 30.57
C GLN A 116 -0.36 -2.97 31.52
N LEU A 117 -1.60 -3.49 31.51
CA LEU A 117 -2.63 -3.09 32.45
C LEU A 117 -2.30 -3.62 33.86
N LEU A 118 -1.96 -4.91 34.00
CA LEU A 118 -1.57 -5.46 35.32
C LEU A 118 -0.29 -4.85 35.88
N GLU A 119 0.56 -4.27 35.04
CA GLU A 119 1.75 -3.55 35.45
C GLU A 119 1.46 -2.22 36.17
N THR A 120 0.22 -1.69 36.09
CA THR A 120 -0.18 -0.47 36.82
C THR A 120 -0.50 -0.73 38.29
N MET A 121 -0.81 -1.98 38.67
CA MET A 121 -0.98 -2.39 40.07
C MET A 121 0.40 -2.48 40.73
N THR A 122 0.59 -1.80 41.86
CA THR A 122 1.90 -1.82 42.53
C THR A 122 2.11 -3.12 43.33
N PRO A 123 3.39 -3.53 43.56
CA PRO A 123 3.68 -4.68 44.42
C PRO A 123 3.15 -4.55 45.85
N ILE A 124 2.98 -3.32 46.34
CA ILE A 124 2.45 -3.05 47.69
C ILE A 124 0.96 -3.37 47.70
N GLU A 125 0.18 -2.80 46.77
CA GLU A 125 -1.27 -3.06 46.64
C GLU A 125 -1.54 -4.54 46.37
N PHE A 126 -0.71 -5.20 45.56
CA PHE A 126 -0.82 -6.64 45.35
C PHE A 126 -0.62 -7.44 46.64
N LEU A 127 0.32 -7.05 47.50
CA LEU A 127 0.58 -7.74 48.77
C LEU A 127 -0.58 -7.64 49.75
N GLU A 128 -1.33 -6.54 49.74
CA GLU A 128 -2.49 -6.33 50.62
C GLU A 128 -3.54 -7.43 50.44
N PHE A 129 -3.83 -7.88 49.21
CA PHE A 129 -4.84 -8.91 48.96
C PHE A 129 -4.27 -10.30 48.64
N ARG A 130 -2.95 -10.43 48.44
CA ARG A 130 -2.30 -11.70 48.06
C ARG A 130 -2.62 -12.85 49.02
N MET A 131 -2.85 -12.56 50.30
CA MET A 131 -3.17 -13.60 51.30
C MET A 131 -4.52 -14.27 51.06
N TYR A 132 -5.51 -13.55 50.51
CA TYR A 132 -6.84 -14.09 50.17
C TYR A 132 -6.79 -15.05 48.98
N LEU A 133 -5.74 -14.98 48.16
CA LEU A 133 -5.53 -15.93 47.06
C LEU A 133 -5.23 -17.35 47.55
N THR A 134 -4.92 -17.57 48.84
CA THR A 134 -4.65 -18.87 49.48
C THR A 134 -3.77 -19.80 48.63
N SER A 135 -4.34 -20.87 48.05
CA SER A 135 -3.69 -21.82 47.12
C SER A 135 -3.95 -21.54 45.62
N GLY A 136 -4.76 -20.53 45.33
CA GLY A 136 -5.13 -20.08 43.99
C GLY A 136 -3.92 -19.61 43.20
N SER A 137 -3.75 -20.14 42.00
CA SER A 137 -2.63 -19.79 41.13
C SER A 137 -2.96 -20.01 39.67
N GLY A 138 -2.32 -19.26 38.76
CA GLY A 138 -2.40 -19.46 37.31
C GLY A 138 -1.98 -20.87 36.86
N PHE A 139 -1.33 -21.66 37.72
CA PHE A 139 -1.13 -23.09 37.53
C PHE A 139 -2.43 -23.90 37.37
N GLN A 140 -3.53 -23.40 37.94
CA GLN A 140 -4.87 -24.00 37.92
C GLN A 140 -5.75 -23.43 36.79
N SER A 141 -5.21 -22.62 35.87
CA SER A 141 -5.95 -22.23 34.67
C SER A 141 -6.14 -23.46 33.78
N LEU A 142 -7.36 -24.00 33.80
CA LEU A 142 -7.74 -25.18 33.02
C LEU A 142 -7.60 -24.91 31.51
N GLN A 143 -8.11 -23.76 31.06
CA GLN A 143 -8.15 -23.43 29.63
C GLN A 143 -6.74 -23.22 29.06
N PHE A 144 -5.84 -22.56 29.80
CA PHE A 144 -4.45 -22.41 29.35
C PHE A 144 -3.76 -23.78 29.18
N ARG A 145 -4.04 -24.74 30.05
CA ARG A 145 -3.53 -26.12 29.92
C ARG A 145 -4.16 -26.86 28.77
N MET A 146 -5.46 -26.67 28.53
CA MET A 146 -6.13 -27.24 27.37
C MET A 146 -5.56 -26.70 26.06
N ILE A 147 -5.22 -25.40 25.98
CA ILE A 147 -4.56 -24.82 24.80
C ILE A 147 -3.22 -25.49 24.56
N GLU A 148 -2.36 -25.57 25.57
CA GLU A 148 -1.04 -26.23 25.46
C GLU A 148 -1.16 -27.68 24.97
N ILE A 149 -2.09 -28.46 25.54
CA ILE A 149 -2.29 -29.87 25.17
C ILE A 149 -2.88 -30.01 23.77
N LYS A 150 -3.89 -29.19 23.42
CA LYS A 150 -4.55 -29.23 22.10
C LYS A 150 -3.61 -28.81 20.97
N LEU A 151 -2.66 -27.91 21.23
CA LEU A 151 -1.60 -27.59 20.28
C LEU A 151 -0.66 -28.79 20.11
N GLY A 152 -0.18 -29.39 21.21
CA GLY A 152 0.65 -30.60 21.18
C GLY A 152 1.72 -30.71 22.26
N LEU A 153 1.68 -29.89 23.32
CA LEU A 153 2.64 -29.96 24.40
C LEU A 153 2.35 -31.16 25.33
N THR A 154 3.16 -32.21 25.20
CA THR A 154 3.05 -33.43 26.01
C THR A 154 3.76 -33.30 27.37
N ASP A 155 3.41 -34.19 28.30
CA ASP A 155 3.99 -34.21 29.65
C ASP A 155 5.50 -34.52 29.66
N ALA A 156 6.02 -35.20 28.64
CA ALA A 156 7.45 -35.52 28.51
C ALA A 156 8.34 -34.26 28.43
N PHE A 157 7.79 -33.17 27.88
CA PHE A 157 8.50 -31.91 27.71
C PHE A 157 8.32 -30.93 28.89
N ARG A 158 7.43 -31.24 29.84
CA ARG A 158 7.14 -30.35 30.97
C ARG A 158 8.15 -30.55 32.09
N ASN A 159 8.82 -29.47 32.51
CA ASN A 159 9.82 -29.47 33.57
C ASN A 159 9.18 -29.47 34.98
N PHE A 160 8.38 -30.49 35.33
CA PHE A 160 7.80 -30.63 36.67
C PHE A 160 8.69 -31.49 37.59
N TYR A 161 8.86 -31.07 38.85
CA TYR A 161 9.60 -31.82 39.88
C TYR A 161 8.97 -33.18 40.27
N LYS A 162 7.77 -33.53 39.75
CA LYS A 162 7.07 -34.81 39.99
C LYS A 162 6.22 -35.22 38.77
N THR A 163 6.85 -35.86 37.78
CA THR A 163 6.36 -36.08 36.40
C THR A 163 5.32 -37.20 36.18
N LYS A 164 4.63 -37.71 37.21
CA LYS A 164 3.63 -38.81 36.99
C LYS A 164 2.16 -38.46 37.25
N TYR A 165 1.84 -37.25 37.71
CA TYR A 165 0.47 -36.94 38.16
C TYR A 165 0.00 -35.51 37.89
N PHE A 166 0.50 -34.77 36.88
CA PHE A 166 0.11 -33.37 36.62
C PHE A 166 -1.43 -33.16 36.64
N VAL A 167 -2.17 -34.02 35.95
CA VAL A 167 -3.64 -33.98 35.87
C VAL A 167 -4.35 -34.32 37.18
N HIS A 168 -3.76 -35.19 38.00
CA HIS A 168 -4.34 -35.68 39.26
C HIS A 168 -3.94 -34.86 40.48
N THR A 169 -2.82 -34.13 40.41
CA THR A 169 -2.28 -33.36 41.53
C THR A 169 -2.86 -31.94 41.55
N MET A 170 -3.18 -31.38 40.38
CA MET A 170 -3.57 -29.96 40.24
C MET A 170 -5.06 -29.73 39.99
N PHE A 171 -5.77 -30.70 39.38
CA PHE A 171 -7.18 -30.60 39.04
C PHE A 171 -7.97 -31.75 39.68
N LYS A 172 -9.17 -31.45 40.21
CA LYS A 172 -10.05 -32.41 40.88
C LYS A 172 -11.42 -32.44 40.22
N GLY A 173 -12.16 -33.55 40.37
CA GLY A 173 -13.53 -33.67 39.88
C GLY A 173 -13.64 -33.55 38.35
N GLU A 174 -14.64 -32.79 37.88
CA GLU A 174 -14.97 -32.62 36.47
C GLU A 174 -13.81 -32.04 35.62
N GLN A 175 -13.06 -31.09 36.16
CA GLN A 175 -11.92 -30.47 35.45
C GLN A 175 -10.81 -31.49 35.12
N SER A 176 -10.58 -32.45 36.02
CA SER A 176 -9.62 -33.54 35.79
C SER A 176 -10.12 -34.47 34.67
N THR A 177 -11.42 -34.77 34.66
CA THR A 177 -12.06 -35.56 33.59
C THR A 177 -11.96 -34.86 32.23
N GLN A 178 -12.22 -33.56 32.17
CA GLN A 178 -12.09 -32.77 30.94
C GLN A 178 -10.66 -32.78 30.40
N LEU A 179 -9.64 -32.60 31.25
CA LEU A 179 -8.25 -32.69 30.81
C LEU A 179 -7.89 -34.08 30.28
N LYS A 180 -8.32 -35.15 30.95
CA LYS A 180 -8.09 -36.52 30.48
C LYS A 180 -8.72 -36.78 29.11
N GLN A 181 -9.93 -36.25 28.89
CA GLN A 181 -10.57 -36.34 27.58
C GLN A 181 -9.74 -35.63 26.50
N VAL A 182 -9.26 -34.42 26.79
CA VAL A 182 -8.43 -33.66 25.83
C VAL A 182 -7.08 -34.35 25.56
N ILE A 183 -6.43 -34.92 26.58
CA ILE A 183 -5.17 -35.65 26.44
C ILE A 183 -5.32 -36.90 25.57
N ASN A 184 -6.48 -37.56 25.63
CA ASN A 184 -6.76 -38.75 24.84
C ASN A 184 -7.17 -38.45 23.39
N GLN A 185 -7.29 -37.17 23.01
CA GLN A 185 -7.59 -36.78 21.63
C GLN A 185 -6.32 -36.35 20.90
N ASP A 186 -6.29 -36.58 19.58
CA ASP A 186 -5.19 -36.11 18.73
C ASP A 186 -5.05 -34.59 18.80
N SER A 187 -3.84 -34.14 19.12
CA SER A 187 -3.46 -32.72 19.12
C SER A 187 -3.36 -32.17 17.69
N LEU A 188 -3.28 -30.85 17.58
CA LEU A 188 -3.05 -30.19 16.29
C LEU A 188 -1.71 -30.61 15.68
N LEU A 189 -0.65 -30.75 16.49
CA LEU A 189 0.65 -31.24 16.03
C LEU A 189 0.57 -32.63 15.39
N ILE A 190 -0.10 -33.59 16.05
CA ILE A 190 -0.27 -34.97 15.53
C ILE A 190 -1.09 -34.96 14.23
N ARG A 191 -2.12 -34.12 14.17
CA ARG A 191 -2.98 -33.98 12.98
C ARG A 191 -2.26 -33.33 11.81
N LEU A 192 -1.44 -32.31 12.09
CA LEU A 192 -0.56 -31.68 11.13
C LEU A 192 0.49 -32.67 10.59
N GLU A 193 1.11 -33.44 11.49
CA GLU A 193 2.08 -34.48 11.13
C GLU A 193 1.46 -35.48 10.16
N LYS A 194 0.30 -36.06 10.48
CA LYS A 194 -0.43 -37.00 9.61
C LYS A 194 -0.72 -36.41 8.22
N TRP A 195 -1.13 -35.13 8.17
CA TRP A 195 -1.39 -34.44 6.90
C TRP A 195 -0.10 -34.21 6.09
N LEU A 196 1.00 -33.82 6.74
CA LEU A 196 2.30 -33.66 6.09
C LEU A 196 2.87 -35.00 5.60
N GLU A 197 2.70 -36.09 6.36
CA GLU A 197 3.04 -37.45 5.92
C GLU A 197 2.21 -37.88 4.72
N HIS A 198 0.92 -37.55 4.71
CA HIS A 198 0.05 -37.82 3.58
C HIS A 198 0.50 -37.07 2.32
N ILE A 199 0.92 -35.81 2.45
CA ILE A 199 1.55 -35.08 1.32
C ILE A 199 2.78 -35.83 0.83
N TYR A 200 3.65 -36.31 1.72
CA TYR A 200 4.85 -37.04 1.33
C TYR A 200 4.51 -38.33 0.56
N ASP A 201 3.53 -39.09 1.06
CA ASP A 201 3.18 -40.40 0.52
C ASP A 201 2.35 -40.33 -0.78
N THR A 202 1.57 -39.26 -0.98
CA THR A 202 0.76 -39.05 -2.19
C THR A 202 1.50 -38.30 -3.30
N THR A 203 2.55 -37.56 -2.94
CA THR A 203 3.31 -36.77 -3.89
C THR A 203 4.21 -37.68 -4.73
N SER A 204 4.02 -37.66 -6.04
CA SER A 204 4.86 -38.37 -7.01
C SER A 204 6.22 -37.70 -7.25
N PHE A 205 6.58 -36.71 -6.43
CA PHE A 205 7.84 -35.99 -6.51
C PHE A 205 8.77 -36.59 -5.45
N ASN A 206 9.83 -37.30 -5.88
CA ASN A 206 10.81 -37.91 -4.97
C ASN A 206 11.69 -36.83 -4.31
N PHE A 207 11.09 -36.08 -3.38
CA PHE A 207 11.67 -34.87 -2.82
C PHE A 207 12.98 -35.14 -2.07
N LEU A 208 13.12 -36.28 -1.39
CA LEU A 208 14.34 -36.60 -0.66
C LEU A 208 15.55 -36.73 -1.59
N GLU A 209 15.40 -37.43 -2.72
CA GLU A 209 16.47 -37.59 -3.72
C GLU A 209 16.79 -36.26 -4.41
N VAL A 210 15.75 -35.50 -4.76
CA VAL A 210 15.86 -34.15 -5.33
C VAL A 210 16.60 -33.20 -4.39
N PHE A 211 16.23 -33.21 -3.11
CA PHE A 211 16.84 -32.36 -2.11
C PHE A 211 18.30 -32.76 -1.85
N THR A 212 18.58 -34.05 -1.71
CA THR A 212 19.94 -34.58 -1.48
C THR A 212 20.88 -34.18 -2.63
N SER A 213 20.47 -34.39 -3.88
CA SER A 213 21.26 -34.00 -5.06
C SER A 213 21.44 -32.48 -5.20
N SER A 214 20.47 -31.69 -4.73
CA SER A 214 20.56 -30.23 -4.73
C SER A 214 21.51 -29.72 -3.64
N VAL A 215 21.50 -30.35 -2.46
CA VAL A 215 22.45 -30.08 -1.37
C VAL A 215 23.88 -30.45 -1.79
N GLU A 216 24.09 -31.59 -2.44
CA GLU A 216 25.42 -31.98 -2.94
C GLU A 216 25.98 -30.95 -3.93
N ARG A 217 25.15 -30.48 -4.88
CA ARG A 217 25.54 -29.40 -5.81
C ARG A 217 25.86 -28.10 -5.10
N PHE A 218 25.08 -27.74 -4.08
CA PHE A 218 25.32 -26.55 -3.26
C PHE A 218 26.64 -26.65 -2.49
N ILE A 219 26.90 -27.77 -1.82
CA ILE A 219 28.12 -28.01 -1.05
C ILE A 219 29.36 -28.01 -1.96
N GLU A 220 29.26 -28.60 -3.16
CA GLU A 220 30.38 -28.61 -4.10
C GLU A 220 30.67 -27.21 -4.67
N HIS A 221 29.64 -26.40 -4.89
CA HIS A 221 29.82 -24.98 -5.24
C HIS A 221 30.52 -24.21 -4.13
N GLU A 222 30.05 -24.34 -2.87
CA GLU A 222 30.67 -23.70 -1.70
C GLU A 222 32.14 -24.12 -1.53
N ARG A 223 32.46 -25.40 -1.75
CA ARG A 223 33.83 -25.89 -1.72
C ARG A 223 34.69 -25.19 -2.77
N LYS A 224 34.24 -25.13 -4.03
CA LYS A 224 35.00 -24.50 -5.12
C LYS A 224 35.23 -23.01 -4.87
N GLU A 225 34.21 -22.31 -4.39
CA GLU A 225 34.28 -20.88 -4.11
C GLU A 225 35.21 -20.56 -2.94
N LYS A 226 35.18 -21.37 -1.87
CA LYS A 226 36.09 -21.17 -0.73
C LYS A 226 37.52 -21.58 -1.04
N THR A 227 37.71 -22.61 -1.85
CA THR A 227 39.04 -23.07 -2.28
C THR A 227 39.70 -22.07 -3.22
N SER A 228 38.95 -21.40 -4.10
CA SER A 228 39.50 -20.37 -5.01
C SER A 228 39.88 -19.07 -4.29
N LYS A 229 39.40 -18.86 -3.07
CA LYS A 229 39.66 -17.67 -2.23
C LYS A 229 40.67 -17.93 -1.10
N ALA A 230 41.18 -19.15 -0.94
CA ALA A 230 42.10 -19.52 0.14
C ALA A 230 43.56 -19.52 -0.33
N ASP A 231 44.46 -18.89 0.43
CA ASP A 231 45.91 -19.05 0.26
C ASP A 231 46.35 -20.46 0.69
N ASP A 232 47.43 -21.02 0.11
CA ASP A 232 47.92 -22.41 0.27
C ASP A 232 48.03 -22.92 1.73
N MET A 233 48.08 -22.04 2.73
CA MET A 233 48.12 -22.39 4.17
C MET A 233 46.75 -22.59 4.83
N ASN A 234 45.62 -22.23 4.21
CA ASN A 234 44.28 -22.26 4.82
C ASN A 234 43.39 -23.45 4.39
N THR A 235 43.88 -24.34 3.53
CA THR A 235 43.08 -25.43 2.92
C THR A 235 42.49 -26.41 3.96
N GLU A 236 43.21 -26.69 5.06
CA GLU A 236 42.68 -27.51 6.17
C GLU A 236 41.47 -26.87 6.87
N THR A 237 41.43 -25.53 6.98
CA THR A 237 40.29 -24.83 7.59
C THR A 237 39.08 -24.78 6.67
N VAL A 238 39.29 -24.77 5.34
CA VAL A 238 38.21 -24.82 4.34
C VAL A 238 37.53 -26.18 4.34
N GLU A 239 38.29 -27.28 4.29
CA GLU A 239 37.69 -28.63 4.35
C GLU A 239 36.99 -28.89 5.69
N GLY A 240 37.50 -28.35 6.81
CA GLY A 240 36.80 -28.40 8.10
C GLY A 240 35.43 -27.70 8.07
N GLN A 241 35.30 -26.56 7.39
CA GLN A 241 34.02 -25.86 7.22
C GLN A 241 33.06 -26.60 6.29
N ILE A 242 33.57 -27.18 5.20
CA ILE A 242 32.76 -27.99 4.27
C ILE A 242 32.25 -29.24 4.97
N GLU A 243 33.07 -29.89 5.79
CA GLU A 243 32.67 -31.06 6.56
C GLU A 243 31.63 -30.73 7.63
N ALA A 244 31.76 -29.58 8.29
CA ALA A 244 30.72 -29.08 9.21
C ALA A 244 29.39 -28.79 8.47
N LEU A 245 29.45 -28.24 7.26
CA LEU A 245 28.27 -27.98 6.43
C LEU A 245 27.60 -29.29 5.98
N LYS A 246 28.39 -30.30 5.55
CA LYS A 246 27.88 -31.63 5.21
C LYS A 246 27.18 -32.30 6.39
N ARG A 247 27.81 -32.26 7.57
CA ARG A 247 27.23 -32.81 8.81
C ARG A 247 25.93 -32.12 9.21
N LYS A 248 25.78 -30.83 8.88
CA LYS A 248 24.53 -30.08 9.12
C LYS A 248 23.37 -30.60 8.26
N PHE A 249 23.63 -31.02 7.02
CA PHE A 249 22.59 -31.55 6.13
C PHE A 249 22.39 -33.07 6.28
N SER A 250 23.39 -33.82 6.76
CA SER A 250 23.31 -35.27 6.93
C SER A 250 22.13 -35.69 7.81
N THR A 251 21.83 -34.90 8.85
CA THR A 251 20.71 -35.16 9.76
C THR A 251 19.34 -35.08 9.09
N MET A 252 19.24 -34.46 7.91
CA MET A 252 17.99 -34.35 7.14
C MET A 252 17.95 -35.34 5.96
N THR A 253 19.10 -35.65 5.36
CA THR A 253 19.19 -36.59 4.22
C THR A 253 19.29 -38.05 4.65
N ASP A 254 19.74 -38.33 5.88
CA ASP A 254 19.83 -39.67 6.47
C ASP A 254 18.70 -39.91 7.47
N SER A 255 17.81 -40.86 7.14
CA SER A 255 16.68 -41.22 8.00
C SER A 255 17.09 -41.84 9.33
N ILE A 256 18.24 -42.52 9.40
CA ILE A 256 18.75 -43.14 10.64
C ILE A 256 19.26 -42.06 11.60
N GLU A 257 19.91 -41.01 11.09
CA GLU A 257 20.32 -39.87 11.92
C GLU A 257 19.12 -39.07 12.40
N TYR A 258 18.13 -38.84 11.54
CA TYR A 258 16.89 -38.16 11.93
C TYR A 258 16.14 -38.91 13.04
N GLU A 259 16.04 -40.24 12.94
CA GLU A 259 15.43 -41.09 13.97
C GLU A 259 16.14 -40.99 15.33
N LYS A 260 17.46 -40.78 15.37
CA LYS A 260 18.15 -40.53 16.65
C LYS A 260 17.70 -39.23 17.30
N LEU A 261 17.44 -38.18 16.50
CA LEU A 261 16.97 -36.88 16.99
C LEU A 261 15.51 -36.96 17.48
N LEU A 262 14.68 -37.80 16.85
CA LEU A 262 13.33 -38.13 17.34
C LEU A 262 13.39 -38.87 18.68
N ASN A 263 14.21 -39.91 18.79
CA ASN A 263 14.33 -40.72 20.01
C ASN A 263 14.91 -39.94 21.20
N THR A 264 15.72 -38.90 20.93
CA THR A 264 16.25 -37.98 21.95
C THR A 264 15.31 -36.81 22.27
N ASN A 265 14.17 -36.72 21.58
CA ASN A 265 13.18 -35.61 21.66
C ASN A 265 13.74 -34.23 21.26
N GLU A 266 14.77 -34.21 20.41
CA GLU A 266 15.26 -32.98 19.76
C GLU A 266 14.37 -32.61 18.55
N ARG A 267 13.64 -33.59 18.01
CA ARG A 267 12.60 -33.45 16.99
C ARG A 267 11.27 -33.94 17.52
N ARG A 268 10.17 -33.39 16.99
CA ARG A 268 8.78 -33.71 17.39
C ARG A 268 7.96 -34.33 16.27
N ILE A 269 8.26 -34.04 15.01
CA ILE A 269 7.55 -34.60 13.85
C ILE A 269 8.42 -35.58 13.06
N SER A 270 7.78 -36.58 12.47
CA SER A 270 8.41 -37.63 11.66
C SER A 270 9.26 -37.08 10.52
N HIS A 271 10.20 -37.91 10.04
CA HIS A 271 11.09 -37.52 8.95
C HIS A 271 10.31 -37.15 7.68
N LYS A 272 9.26 -37.91 7.36
CA LYS A 272 8.36 -37.63 6.22
C LYS A 272 7.64 -36.29 6.38
N ALA A 273 7.07 -36.03 7.55
CA ALA A 273 6.38 -34.77 7.82
C ALA A 273 7.33 -33.57 7.69
N MET A 274 8.54 -33.70 8.23
CA MET A 274 9.59 -32.68 8.15
C MET A 274 10.05 -32.43 6.71
N LEU A 275 10.17 -33.48 5.89
CA LEU A 275 10.47 -33.36 4.46
C LEU A 275 9.36 -32.64 3.70
N SER A 276 8.08 -32.95 3.96
CA SER A 276 6.96 -32.21 3.36
C SER A 276 6.92 -30.75 3.78
N ALA A 277 7.18 -30.44 5.06
CA ALA A 277 7.23 -29.06 5.54
C ALA A 277 8.40 -28.28 4.91
N LEU A 278 9.57 -28.92 4.74
CA LEU A 278 10.70 -28.36 4.01
C LEU A 278 10.35 -28.16 2.52
N MET A 279 9.69 -29.12 1.89
CA MET A 279 9.23 -29.01 0.50
C MET A 279 8.28 -27.81 0.32
N ILE A 280 7.26 -27.69 1.17
CA ILE A 280 6.33 -26.54 1.18
C ILE A 280 7.10 -25.23 1.35
N SER A 281 8.14 -25.20 2.18
CA SER A 281 8.94 -24.00 2.44
C SER A 281 9.85 -23.61 1.26
N LEU A 282 10.51 -24.59 0.64
CA LEU A 282 11.40 -24.37 -0.51
C LEU A 282 10.62 -24.01 -1.78
N TYR A 283 9.44 -24.61 -1.96
CA TYR A 283 8.56 -24.41 -3.11
C TYR A 283 7.34 -23.53 -2.80
N HIS A 284 7.43 -22.63 -1.80
CA HIS A 284 6.31 -21.81 -1.34
C HIS A 284 5.68 -20.91 -2.41
N GLN A 285 6.40 -20.61 -3.49
CA GLN A 285 5.90 -19.82 -4.62
C GLN A 285 4.90 -20.60 -5.48
N GLU A 286 4.92 -21.93 -5.44
CA GLU A 286 4.00 -22.79 -6.17
C GLU A 286 2.57 -22.61 -5.63
N PRO A 287 1.56 -22.36 -6.48
CA PRO A 287 0.19 -22.07 -6.04
C PRO A 287 -0.40 -23.13 -5.09
N CYS A 288 -0.04 -24.41 -5.28
CA CYS A 288 -0.48 -25.51 -4.43
C CYS A 288 0.08 -25.45 -2.99
N PHE A 289 1.20 -24.77 -2.77
CA PHE A 289 1.86 -24.68 -1.47
C PHE A 289 1.68 -23.33 -0.76
N GLN A 290 1.23 -22.27 -1.44
CA GLN A 290 1.10 -20.93 -0.84
C GLN A 290 0.26 -20.91 0.44
N GLN A 291 -0.93 -21.53 0.41
CA GLN A 291 -1.82 -21.57 1.56
C GLN A 291 -1.29 -22.47 2.69
N ALA A 292 -0.65 -23.59 2.32
CA ALA A 292 0.02 -24.49 3.27
C ALA A 292 1.21 -23.80 3.95
N TYR A 293 2.01 -23.05 3.20
CA TYR A 293 3.12 -22.28 3.72
C TYR A 293 2.66 -21.22 4.72
N GLN A 294 1.60 -20.48 4.38
CA GLN A 294 0.98 -19.53 5.30
C GLN A 294 0.52 -20.20 6.60
N MET A 295 -0.05 -21.40 6.52
CA MET A 295 -0.47 -22.16 7.69
C MET A 295 0.71 -22.52 8.60
N LEU A 296 1.83 -23.01 8.03
CA LEU A 296 3.03 -23.33 8.79
C LEU A 296 3.59 -22.10 9.52
N HIS A 297 3.60 -20.93 8.87
CA HIS A 297 4.02 -19.67 9.49
C HIS A 297 3.10 -19.24 10.62
N LEU A 298 1.78 -19.33 10.44
CA LEU A 298 0.83 -18.97 11.49
C LEU A 298 0.96 -19.87 12.73
N LEU A 299 1.34 -21.15 12.56
CA LEU A 299 1.64 -22.05 13.68
C LEU A 299 2.91 -21.63 14.44
N MET A 300 3.95 -21.20 13.71
CA MET A 300 5.16 -20.60 14.31
C MET A 300 4.83 -19.30 15.04
N ASP A 301 3.95 -18.47 14.48
CA ASP A 301 3.50 -17.23 15.11
C ASP A 301 2.77 -17.51 16.42
N ILE A 302 1.93 -18.55 16.50
CA ILE A 302 1.26 -18.95 17.75
C ILE A 302 2.29 -19.31 18.83
N ASP A 303 3.30 -20.13 18.50
CA ASP A 303 4.37 -20.46 19.45
C ASP A 303 5.13 -19.22 19.91
N SER A 304 5.46 -18.32 18.97
CA SER A 304 6.15 -17.05 19.27
C SER A 304 5.32 -16.18 20.21
N GLN A 305 4.02 -16.03 19.95
CA GLN A 305 3.12 -15.27 20.81
C GLN A 305 2.93 -15.91 22.20
N MET A 306 2.95 -17.24 22.30
CA MET A 306 2.90 -17.94 23.59
C MET A 306 4.20 -17.77 24.39
N ILE A 307 5.36 -17.69 23.73
CA ILE A 307 6.64 -17.36 24.37
C ILE A 307 6.59 -15.95 24.92
N ASP A 308 6.15 -14.98 24.11
CA ASP A 308 5.99 -13.60 24.54
C ASP A 308 5.06 -13.49 25.75
N TRP A 309 3.97 -14.24 25.74
CA TRP A 309 3.03 -14.30 26.87
C TRP A 309 3.72 -14.78 28.16
N ARG A 310 4.48 -15.88 28.07
CA ARG A 310 5.23 -16.43 29.22
C ARG A 310 6.30 -15.46 29.70
N GLN A 311 7.02 -14.81 28.79
CA GLN A 311 8.07 -13.84 29.13
C GLN A 311 7.49 -12.63 29.85
N LYS A 312 6.42 -12.04 29.33
CA LYS A 312 5.74 -10.90 29.97
C LYS A 312 5.16 -11.30 31.33
N HIS A 313 4.58 -12.49 31.43
CA HIS A 313 4.12 -13.03 32.71
C HIS A 313 5.28 -13.18 33.73
N ILE A 314 6.45 -13.68 33.30
CA ILE A 314 7.65 -13.77 34.16
C ILE A 314 8.07 -12.39 34.67
N LEU A 315 8.14 -11.40 33.78
CA LEU A 315 8.54 -10.04 34.14
C LEU A 315 7.54 -9.39 35.12
N LEU A 316 6.24 -9.57 34.87
CA LEU A 316 5.20 -9.12 35.80
C LEU A 316 5.36 -9.79 37.16
N VAL A 317 5.47 -11.12 37.22
CA VAL A 317 5.63 -11.86 38.48
C VAL A 317 6.91 -11.45 39.22
N GLN A 318 8.02 -11.25 38.49
CA GLN A 318 9.27 -10.75 39.05
C GLN A 318 9.08 -9.38 39.70
N ARG A 319 8.32 -8.48 39.07
CA ARG A 319 8.00 -7.16 39.62
C ARG A 319 7.11 -7.27 40.87
N GLN A 320 6.09 -8.11 40.83
CA GLN A 320 5.07 -8.20 41.89
C GLN A 320 5.53 -8.95 43.14
N ILE A 321 6.29 -10.04 43.01
CA ILE A 321 6.69 -10.89 44.15
C ILE A 321 8.20 -11.13 44.26
N GLY A 322 9.01 -10.60 43.34
CA GLY A 322 10.46 -10.82 43.34
C GLY A 322 10.80 -12.32 43.27
N ARG A 323 11.57 -12.79 44.26
CA ARG A 323 11.97 -14.20 44.41
C ARG A 323 11.13 -14.97 45.45
N LYS A 324 10.02 -14.40 45.92
CA LYS A 324 9.13 -15.10 46.87
C LYS A 324 8.50 -16.33 46.17
N PRO A 325 8.25 -17.44 46.91
CA PRO A 325 7.56 -18.59 46.35
C PRO A 325 6.14 -18.23 45.93
N GLY A 326 5.65 -18.91 44.89
CA GLY A 326 4.28 -18.75 44.41
C GLY A 326 3.25 -19.24 45.43
N THR A 327 2.01 -18.73 45.37
CA THR A 327 0.90 -19.14 46.25
C THR A 327 0.56 -20.64 46.13
N ALA A 328 0.83 -21.26 44.97
CA ALA A 328 0.71 -22.71 44.75
C ALA A 328 1.95 -23.53 45.16
N GLY A 329 2.91 -22.96 45.90
CA GLY A 329 4.07 -23.69 46.43
C GLY A 329 5.19 -23.98 45.43
N THR A 330 5.24 -23.24 44.31
CA THR A 330 6.36 -23.31 43.36
C THR A 330 7.49 -22.36 43.75
N ASP A 331 8.69 -22.56 43.20
CA ASP A 331 9.85 -21.65 43.36
C ASP A 331 9.63 -20.24 42.73
N GLY A 332 8.38 -19.88 42.41
CA GLY A 332 7.99 -18.60 41.84
C GLY A 332 8.62 -18.38 40.47
N ILE A 333 9.42 -17.32 40.36
CA ILE A 333 10.08 -16.93 39.12
C ILE A 333 10.97 -18.02 38.52
N PHE A 334 11.68 -18.80 39.35
CA PHE A 334 12.62 -19.83 38.87
C PHE A 334 11.91 -20.99 38.18
N TYR A 335 10.67 -21.28 38.57
CA TYR A 335 9.85 -22.23 37.83
C TYR A 335 9.44 -21.65 36.47
N LEU A 336 8.95 -20.40 36.46
CA LEU A 336 8.42 -19.80 35.24
C LEU A 336 9.51 -19.65 34.17
N GLN A 337 10.74 -19.30 34.57
CA GLN A 337 11.90 -19.27 33.67
C GLN A 337 12.19 -20.61 33.01
N LYS A 338 11.95 -21.75 33.67
CA LYS A 338 12.09 -23.08 33.06
C LYS A 338 11.04 -23.39 32.01
N THR A 339 9.99 -22.56 31.90
CA THR A 339 8.99 -22.65 30.83
C THR A 339 9.38 -21.87 29.57
N MET A 340 10.54 -21.19 29.57
CA MET A 340 11.07 -20.42 28.43
C MET A 340 12.07 -21.19 27.57
N THR A 341 12.11 -22.51 27.71
CA THR A 341 12.96 -23.37 26.89
C THR A 341 12.21 -23.83 25.64
N GLU A 342 12.93 -24.20 24.58
CA GLU A 342 12.40 -24.81 23.35
C GLU A 342 11.51 -26.04 23.60
N LYS A 343 11.65 -26.71 24.76
CA LYS A 343 10.73 -27.76 25.22
C LYS A 343 9.26 -27.33 25.27
N TYR A 344 8.97 -26.04 25.42
CA TYR A 344 7.59 -25.51 25.45
C TYR A 344 7.10 -24.99 24.09
N GLN A 345 7.94 -24.97 23.05
CA GLN A 345 7.55 -24.69 21.67
C GLN A 345 7.03 -25.97 21.02
N VAL A 346 5.77 -25.97 20.58
CA VAL A 346 5.12 -27.16 20.03
C VAL A 346 5.59 -27.45 18.61
N PHE A 347 5.81 -26.41 17.81
CA PHE A 347 6.17 -26.47 16.39
C PHE A 347 7.65 -26.09 16.16
N VAL A 348 8.52 -26.38 17.13
CA VAL A 348 9.98 -26.09 17.07
C VAL A 348 10.64 -26.61 15.79
N ASP A 349 10.15 -27.73 15.24
CA ASP A 349 10.64 -28.28 13.99
C ASP A 349 10.45 -27.34 12.80
N LEU A 350 9.35 -26.59 12.76
CA LEU A 350 9.08 -25.61 11.70
C LEU A 350 10.09 -24.45 11.73
N PHE A 351 10.46 -23.95 12.91
CA PHE A 351 11.53 -22.96 13.05
C PHE A 351 12.88 -23.51 12.58
N ASN A 352 13.13 -24.78 12.87
CA ASN A 352 14.36 -25.44 12.50
C ASN A 352 14.47 -25.74 10.99
N ILE A 353 13.41 -25.59 10.19
CA ILE A 353 13.45 -25.73 8.73
C ILE A 353 14.46 -24.75 8.12
N SER A 354 14.55 -23.52 8.66
CA SER A 354 15.49 -22.49 8.21
C SER A 354 16.95 -22.94 8.20
N THR A 355 17.29 -23.93 9.05
CA THR A 355 18.61 -24.56 9.12
C THR A 355 19.01 -25.26 7.82
N TYR A 356 18.02 -25.78 7.09
CA TYR A 356 18.17 -26.66 5.93
C TYR A 356 17.80 -25.99 4.60
N LEU A 357 17.51 -24.68 4.61
CA LEU A 357 17.23 -23.97 3.38
C LEU A 357 18.50 -23.86 2.52
N ILE A 358 18.35 -24.09 1.22
CA ILE A 358 19.39 -23.88 0.22
C ILE A 358 18.88 -22.85 -0.80
N PRO A 359 19.78 -22.10 -1.48
CA PRO A 359 19.36 -21.12 -2.47
C PRO A 359 18.52 -21.75 -3.59
N GLN A 360 17.44 -21.07 -4.01
CA GLN A 360 16.47 -21.60 -4.98
C GLN A 360 17.11 -22.05 -6.31
N ARG A 361 18.21 -21.40 -6.73
CA ARG A 361 18.96 -21.76 -7.95
C ARG A 361 19.47 -23.21 -7.97
N TYR A 362 19.65 -23.84 -6.81
CA TYR A 362 20.07 -25.24 -6.73
C TYR A 362 18.89 -26.22 -6.79
N LEU A 363 17.66 -25.75 -6.60
CA LEU A 363 16.47 -26.60 -6.65
C LEU A 363 16.00 -26.78 -8.10
N PRO A 364 15.59 -27.99 -8.50
CA PRO A 364 14.89 -28.17 -9.76
C PRO A 364 13.47 -27.59 -9.68
N LYS A 365 12.91 -27.20 -10.83
CA LYS A 365 11.52 -26.75 -10.93
C LYS A 365 10.56 -27.83 -10.45
N PHE A 366 9.54 -27.44 -9.69
CA PHE A 366 8.52 -28.37 -9.23
C PHE A 366 7.70 -28.88 -10.42
N THR A 367 7.63 -30.20 -10.62
CA THR A 367 6.83 -30.81 -11.69
C THR A 367 5.82 -31.77 -11.08
N SER A 368 4.54 -31.39 -11.09
CA SER A 368 3.43 -32.21 -10.58
C SER A 368 2.96 -33.26 -11.62
N LYS A 369 3.89 -34.03 -12.21
CA LYS A 369 3.50 -35.18 -13.05
C LYS A 369 3.29 -36.41 -12.17
N PRO A 370 2.20 -37.18 -12.33
CA PRO A 370 2.08 -38.48 -11.69
C PRO A 370 3.22 -39.39 -12.18
N ILE A 371 3.88 -40.08 -11.26
CA ILE A 371 4.83 -41.14 -11.61
C ILE A 371 4.00 -42.25 -12.25
N GLU A 372 4.16 -42.45 -13.56
CA GLU A 372 4.01 -43.79 -14.13
C GLU A 372 5.05 -44.67 -13.45
N SER A 373 4.60 -45.71 -12.76
CA SER A 373 5.45 -46.68 -12.08
C SER A 373 6.54 -47.19 -13.05
N ASN A 374 7.80 -46.83 -12.79
CA ASN A 374 8.93 -47.40 -13.50
C ASN A 374 9.03 -48.89 -13.20
N SER A 375 8.55 -49.73 -14.11
CA SER A 375 9.08 -51.07 -14.28
C SER A 375 10.32 -50.95 -15.16
N SER A 376 11.50 -50.95 -14.54
CA SER A 376 12.74 -51.25 -15.24
C SER A 376 13.19 -52.65 -14.83
N LEU A 377 13.01 -53.61 -15.73
CA LEU A 377 13.79 -54.84 -15.73
C LEU A 377 13.97 -55.33 -17.18
N SER A 378 15.24 -55.36 -17.56
CA SER A 378 15.87 -56.12 -18.64
C SER A 378 15.48 -55.83 -20.10
N SER A 379 16.47 -55.31 -20.81
CA SER A 379 16.75 -55.54 -22.22
C SER A 379 16.72 -57.02 -22.58
N SER A 380 15.87 -57.41 -23.55
CA SER A 380 16.22 -58.39 -24.61
C SER A 380 15.04 -58.68 -25.56
N THR A 381 15.26 -58.42 -26.85
CA THR A 381 14.81 -59.18 -28.04
C THR A 381 13.31 -59.38 -28.39
N ILE A 382 13.01 -59.00 -29.65
CA ILE A 382 12.16 -59.69 -30.67
C ILE A 382 10.63 -59.44 -30.64
N GLU A 383 10.14 -58.81 -31.73
CA GLU A 383 8.77 -58.83 -32.31
C GLU A 383 8.18 -60.26 -32.48
N PRO A 384 6.91 -60.54 -32.91
CA PRO A 384 5.77 -59.66 -33.24
C PRO A 384 4.36 -60.20 -32.79
N LEU A 385 3.30 -59.44 -33.15
CA LEU A 385 1.94 -59.86 -33.59
C LEU A 385 0.86 -60.37 -32.57
N ARG A 386 -0.31 -59.71 -32.73
CA ARG A 386 -1.70 -60.24 -32.89
C ARG A 386 -2.76 -60.05 -31.78
N GLU A 387 -3.87 -59.49 -32.28
CA GLU A 387 -5.30 -59.82 -32.03
C GLU A 387 -6.06 -59.27 -30.81
N VAL A 388 -6.85 -58.21 -31.13
CA VAL A 388 -8.24 -57.90 -30.72
C VAL A 388 -9.07 -59.19 -30.49
N PRO A 389 -9.97 -59.33 -29.47
CA PRO A 389 -11.29 -58.67 -29.49
C PRO A 389 -12.09 -58.41 -28.18
N ILE A 390 -12.87 -57.30 -28.23
CA ILE A 390 -14.33 -57.13 -28.00
C ILE A 390 -14.95 -57.60 -26.65
N ILE A 391 -15.78 -56.74 -26.03
CA ILE A 391 -17.23 -56.92 -25.69
C ILE A 391 -17.74 -55.72 -24.82
N THR A 392 -18.35 -54.76 -25.53
CA THR A 392 -19.71 -54.17 -25.41
C THR A 392 -20.40 -53.78 -24.09
N GLN A 393 -20.93 -52.53 -24.11
CA GLN A 393 -22.34 -52.07 -23.93
C GLN A 393 -22.94 -51.77 -22.54
N ARG A 394 -23.41 -50.51 -22.34
CA ARG A 394 -24.82 -50.00 -22.39
C ARG A 394 -24.90 -48.57 -21.82
N GLN A 395 -25.21 -47.54 -22.63
CA GLN A 395 -26.53 -46.96 -22.98
C GLN A 395 -27.25 -46.18 -21.87
N LEU A 396 -27.48 -44.87 -22.12
CA LEU A 396 -28.81 -44.26 -22.21
C LEU A 396 -28.75 -42.89 -22.91
N SER A 397 -29.74 -42.64 -23.76
CA SER A 397 -29.85 -41.62 -24.83
C SER A 397 -30.97 -40.61 -24.55
N ILE A 398 -30.92 -39.42 -25.15
CA ILE A 398 -32.02 -38.59 -25.76
C ILE A 398 -31.29 -37.49 -26.57
N LYS A 399 -31.13 -37.61 -27.90
CA LYS A 399 -31.96 -37.18 -29.06
C LYS A 399 -31.96 -35.67 -29.37
N GLU A 400 -31.24 -35.31 -30.43
CA GLU A 400 -31.38 -34.11 -31.26
C GLU A 400 -32.46 -34.34 -32.34
N GLU A 401 -33.18 -33.29 -32.73
CA GLU A 401 -33.74 -33.14 -34.08
C GLU A 401 -34.04 -31.66 -34.40
N GLU A 402 -33.80 -31.34 -35.67
CA GLU A 402 -34.19 -30.15 -36.46
C GLU A 402 -33.15 -29.04 -36.72
N MET A 403 -32.62 -29.11 -37.94
CA MET A 403 -31.79 -28.14 -38.65
C MET A 403 -32.57 -27.63 -39.88
N GLU A 404 -32.28 -26.38 -40.27
CA GLU A 404 -32.58 -25.65 -41.53
C GLU A 404 -33.86 -24.82 -41.64
N VAL A 405 -33.69 -23.54 -42.07
CA VAL A 405 -34.30 -22.92 -43.28
C VAL A 405 -33.84 -21.44 -43.47
N ILE A 406 -33.19 -21.18 -44.62
CA ILE A 406 -33.11 -19.94 -45.48
C ILE A 406 -32.20 -18.77 -44.99
N ILE A 407 -31.01 -18.46 -45.56
CA ILE A 407 -30.56 -18.02 -46.93
C ILE A 407 -31.11 -16.66 -47.40
N PHE A 408 -30.24 -15.62 -47.48
CA PHE A 408 -30.18 -14.66 -48.61
C PHE A 408 -28.85 -13.82 -48.61
N SER A 409 -27.82 -14.35 -49.30
CA SER A 409 -27.06 -13.75 -50.44
C SER A 409 -26.49 -12.31 -50.34
N PHE A 410 -25.16 -12.07 -50.32
CA PHE A 410 -24.14 -12.04 -51.44
C PHE A 410 -23.75 -10.58 -51.81
N LEU A 411 -22.54 -10.14 -52.25
CA LEU A 411 -21.24 -10.66 -52.70
C LEU A 411 -20.30 -9.43 -52.87
N PHE A 412 -18.99 -9.45 -52.54
CA PHE A 412 -17.80 -9.47 -53.42
C PHE A 412 -16.57 -9.15 -52.52
N CYS A 413 -15.37 -9.73 -52.61
CA CYS A 413 -14.72 -10.54 -53.65
C CYS A 413 -13.64 -11.45 -53.01
N THR A 414 -13.48 -12.65 -53.58
CA THR A 414 -12.61 -13.76 -53.13
C THR A 414 -11.20 -13.72 -53.73
N CYS A 415 -10.19 -14.21 -52.98
CA CYS A 415 -9.18 -15.15 -53.50
C CYS A 415 -8.40 -15.85 -52.37
N ALA A 416 -8.33 -17.19 -52.48
CA ALA A 416 -7.48 -18.17 -51.78
C ALA A 416 -7.79 -18.54 -50.31
N GLN A 417 -8.41 -19.72 -50.12
CA GLN A 417 -8.41 -20.47 -48.87
C GLN A 417 -7.03 -21.12 -48.63
N ALA A 418 -6.37 -20.70 -47.56
CA ALA A 418 -5.45 -21.49 -46.72
C ALA A 418 -5.78 -21.13 -45.25
N GLY A 419 -5.76 -22.12 -44.35
CA GLY A 419 -6.58 -22.18 -43.12
C GLY A 419 -6.46 -21.05 -42.09
N ASN A 420 -7.62 -20.55 -41.63
CA ASN A 420 -7.76 -19.57 -40.54
C ASN A 420 -7.19 -20.13 -39.21
N ASN A 421 -5.99 -19.69 -38.83
CA ASN A 421 -5.37 -19.89 -37.51
C ASN A 421 -5.58 -18.68 -36.55
N ASP A 422 -6.43 -17.72 -36.92
CA ASP A 422 -6.67 -16.51 -36.14
C ASP A 422 -7.47 -16.80 -34.86
N ARG A 423 -7.09 -16.15 -33.75
CA ARG A 423 -7.76 -16.28 -32.44
C ARG A 423 -8.27 -14.94 -31.95
N VAL A 424 -9.45 -14.95 -31.35
CA VAL A 424 -10.11 -13.77 -30.81
C VAL A 424 -10.40 -14.01 -29.33
N PHE A 425 -10.01 -13.06 -28.48
CA PHE A 425 -10.27 -13.07 -27.05
C PHE A 425 -11.01 -11.80 -26.66
N HIS A 426 -11.96 -11.93 -25.74
CA HIS A 426 -12.74 -10.82 -25.23
C HIS A 426 -12.52 -10.66 -23.73
N THR A 427 -12.39 -9.43 -23.27
CA THR A 427 -12.49 -9.11 -21.85
C THR A 427 -13.95 -9.02 -21.42
N TYR A 428 -14.16 -8.73 -20.13
CA TYR A 428 -15.48 -8.38 -19.57
C TYR A 428 -16.29 -7.44 -20.48
N ASP A 429 -17.57 -7.79 -20.70
CA ASP A 429 -18.53 -7.11 -21.57
C ASP A 429 -18.04 -6.81 -23.00
N ASN A 430 -17.03 -7.55 -23.50
CA ASN A 430 -16.37 -7.35 -24.79
C ASN A 430 -15.77 -5.93 -24.97
N ILE A 431 -15.45 -5.24 -23.86
CA ILE A 431 -14.94 -3.86 -23.88
C ILE A 431 -13.59 -3.78 -24.61
N LEU A 432 -12.68 -4.71 -24.31
CA LEU A 432 -11.47 -4.93 -25.06
C LEU A 432 -11.56 -6.27 -25.77
N THR A 433 -11.08 -6.29 -27.02
CA THR A 433 -10.98 -7.49 -27.83
C THR A 433 -9.57 -7.60 -28.38
N LEU A 434 -8.89 -8.72 -28.11
CA LEU A 434 -7.55 -9.03 -28.64
C LEU A 434 -7.71 -10.01 -29.81
N HIS A 435 -7.31 -9.60 -31.00
CA HIS A 435 -7.19 -10.48 -32.17
C HIS A 435 -5.72 -10.87 -32.35
N TRP A 436 -5.41 -12.16 -32.37
CA TRP A 436 -4.07 -12.71 -32.63
C TRP A 436 -4.07 -13.42 -33.99
N ASN A 437 -3.22 -12.94 -34.90
CA ASN A 437 -2.99 -13.56 -36.20
C ASN A 437 -1.70 -14.39 -36.16
N TYR A 438 -1.83 -15.68 -36.36
CA TYR A 438 -0.73 -16.63 -36.25
C TYR A 438 0.28 -16.51 -37.39
N ASP A 439 -0.18 -16.36 -38.62
CA ASP A 439 0.70 -16.37 -39.80
C ASP A 439 1.52 -15.09 -39.91
N ALA A 440 0.95 -13.96 -39.49
CA ALA A 440 1.62 -12.67 -39.44
C ALA A 440 2.43 -12.45 -38.15
N LEU A 441 2.16 -13.23 -37.08
CA LEU A 441 2.68 -13.01 -35.74
C LEU A 441 2.34 -11.60 -35.19
N GLU A 442 1.15 -11.12 -35.53
CA GLU A 442 0.64 -9.79 -35.19
C GLU A 442 -0.62 -9.89 -34.32
N TYR A 443 -0.85 -8.89 -33.47
CA TYR A 443 -2.09 -8.72 -32.73
C TYR A 443 -2.69 -7.32 -32.90
N VAL A 444 -4.00 -7.24 -32.74
CA VAL A 444 -4.74 -5.98 -32.74
C VAL A 444 -5.62 -5.93 -31.50
N ILE A 445 -5.67 -4.76 -30.87
CA ILE A 445 -6.57 -4.48 -29.75
C ILE A 445 -7.67 -3.56 -30.25
N ILE A 446 -8.89 -4.07 -30.16
CA ILE A 446 -10.11 -3.40 -30.58
C ILE A 446 -10.87 -2.95 -29.35
N ARG A 447 -11.33 -1.70 -29.38
CA ARG A 447 -12.24 -1.12 -28.41
C ARG A 447 -13.30 -0.31 -29.17
N ASP A 448 -14.56 -0.45 -28.77
CA ASP A 448 -15.69 0.25 -29.40
C ASP A 448 -15.76 0.06 -30.93
N ASN A 449 -15.47 -1.17 -31.40
CA ASN A 449 -15.35 -1.55 -32.82
C ASN A 449 -14.31 -0.75 -33.63
N GLN A 450 -13.39 -0.05 -32.95
CA GLN A 450 -12.28 0.65 -33.56
C GLN A 450 -10.97 -0.01 -33.14
N ILE A 451 -10.00 -0.03 -34.05
CA ILE A 451 -8.64 -0.46 -33.75
C ILE A 451 -7.97 0.65 -32.95
N TRP A 452 -7.63 0.37 -31.69
CA TRP A 452 -6.89 1.29 -30.84
C TRP A 452 -5.38 1.03 -30.90
N PHE A 453 -5.00 -0.24 -30.99
CA PHE A 453 -3.60 -0.62 -31.07
C PHE A 453 -3.37 -1.72 -32.12
N GLU A 454 -2.41 -1.48 -32.99
CA GLU A 454 -1.84 -2.47 -33.89
C GLU A 454 -0.47 -2.90 -33.33
N SER A 455 -0.17 -4.19 -33.30
CA SER A 455 1.11 -4.67 -32.77
C SER A 455 2.29 -4.23 -33.63
N GLY A 456 3.35 -3.76 -32.98
CA GLY A 456 4.70 -3.74 -33.53
C GLY A 456 5.42 -5.05 -33.20
N PRO A 457 6.54 -5.36 -33.88
CA PRO A 457 7.26 -6.60 -33.66
C PRO A 457 7.92 -6.63 -32.28
N PHE A 458 7.79 -7.76 -31.60
CA PHE A 458 8.54 -8.04 -30.37
C PHE A 458 10.03 -8.01 -30.69
N PHE A 459 10.81 -7.36 -29.82
CA PHE A 459 12.26 -7.43 -29.91
C PHE A 459 12.93 -7.57 -28.55
N VAL A 460 14.13 -8.16 -28.59
CA VAL A 460 15.10 -8.19 -27.50
C VAL A 460 16.45 -7.77 -28.07
N TYR A 461 17.10 -6.81 -27.44
CA TYR A 461 18.46 -6.39 -27.75
C TYR A 461 19.43 -6.97 -26.72
N PHE A 462 20.43 -7.71 -27.20
CA PHE A 462 21.55 -8.15 -26.38
C PHE A 462 22.78 -8.40 -27.26
N ASN A 463 23.98 -8.37 -26.68
CA ASN A 463 25.24 -8.54 -27.41
C ASN A 463 25.33 -7.70 -28.71
N LYS A 464 24.90 -6.43 -28.62
CA LYS A 464 24.90 -5.46 -29.75
C LYS A 464 24.04 -5.86 -30.95
N THR A 465 23.12 -6.81 -30.77
CA THR A 465 22.26 -7.33 -31.83
C THR A 465 20.80 -7.22 -31.40
N TYR A 466 19.96 -6.68 -32.27
CA TYR A 466 18.51 -6.74 -32.09
C TYR A 466 17.99 -8.06 -32.63
N TYR A 467 17.23 -8.79 -31.84
CA TYR A 467 16.49 -9.96 -32.27
C TYR A 467 15.01 -9.59 -32.31
N SER A 468 14.36 -9.79 -33.46
CA SER A 468 13.00 -9.33 -33.73
C SER A 468 12.13 -10.42 -34.32
N SER A 469 10.85 -10.44 -33.95
CA SER A 469 9.84 -11.33 -34.55
C SER A 469 9.54 -11.01 -36.02
N ALA A 470 9.92 -9.81 -36.51
CA ALA A 470 9.77 -9.41 -37.92
C ALA A 470 11.03 -8.65 -38.42
N PRO A 471 12.15 -9.35 -38.70
CA PRO A 471 13.46 -8.73 -38.97
C PRO A 471 13.57 -8.00 -40.32
N GLN A 472 12.60 -8.15 -41.23
CA GLN A 472 12.67 -7.64 -42.61
C GLN A 472 12.07 -6.22 -42.80
N GLN A 473 11.43 -5.63 -41.79
CA GLN A 473 10.64 -4.39 -41.94
C GLN A 473 11.26 -3.12 -41.32
N GLU A 474 12.31 -3.21 -40.49
CA GLU A 474 12.86 -2.05 -39.76
C GLU A 474 14.31 -1.71 -40.16
N SER A 475 14.69 -0.43 -40.07
CA SER A 475 15.99 0.14 -40.51
C SER A 475 17.22 -0.27 -39.67
N LEU A 476 17.02 -1.07 -38.62
CA LEU A 476 18.08 -1.58 -37.75
C LEU A 476 18.54 -2.96 -38.24
N ALA A 477 19.83 -3.30 -38.10
CA ALA A 477 20.33 -4.64 -38.43
C ALA A 477 19.75 -5.68 -37.45
N MET A 478 18.55 -6.18 -37.74
CA MET A 478 17.79 -7.11 -36.91
C MET A 478 18.02 -8.57 -37.31
N SER A 479 18.34 -9.39 -36.33
CA SER A 479 18.34 -10.85 -36.40
C SER A 479 16.94 -11.41 -36.15
N ALA A 480 16.65 -12.60 -36.65
CA ALA A 480 15.33 -13.23 -36.52
C ALA A 480 15.10 -13.86 -35.14
N LEU A 481 13.90 -13.66 -34.58
CA LEU A 481 13.29 -14.50 -33.56
C LEU A 481 12.31 -15.47 -34.21
N TYR A 482 12.40 -16.74 -33.84
CA TYR A 482 11.52 -17.81 -34.31
C TYR A 482 10.53 -18.19 -33.22
N LEU A 483 9.24 -18.15 -33.51
CA LEU A 483 8.22 -18.71 -32.64
C LEU A 483 8.36 -20.25 -32.66
N MET A 484 8.68 -20.82 -31.50
CA MET A 484 8.88 -22.26 -31.32
C MET A 484 7.58 -22.97 -30.99
N GLU A 485 6.79 -22.35 -30.11
CA GLU A 485 5.60 -22.94 -29.53
C GLU A 485 4.65 -21.82 -29.10
N GLN A 486 3.34 -22.08 -29.23
CA GLN A 486 2.31 -21.30 -28.57
C GLN A 486 1.37 -22.26 -27.84
N TYR A 487 0.90 -21.86 -26.66
CA TYR A 487 -0.01 -22.66 -25.86
C TYR A 487 -0.94 -21.78 -25.05
N GLN A 488 -2.12 -22.32 -24.74
CA GLN A 488 -3.12 -21.65 -23.94
C GLN A 488 -3.27 -22.31 -22.58
N THR A 489 -3.47 -21.47 -21.58
CA THR A 489 -3.83 -21.89 -20.23
C THR A 489 -4.95 -20.99 -19.74
N ASN A 490 -5.72 -21.46 -18.77
CA ASN A 490 -6.67 -20.63 -18.04
C ASN A 490 -6.29 -20.63 -16.56
N GLY A 491 -6.78 -19.63 -15.84
CA GLY A 491 -6.50 -19.51 -14.41
C GLY A 491 -7.33 -18.40 -13.78
N THR A 492 -7.01 -18.13 -12.52
CA THR A 492 -7.65 -17.07 -11.73
C THR A 492 -6.56 -16.32 -10.99
N ASP A 493 -6.60 -14.99 -11.10
CA ASP A 493 -5.83 -14.05 -10.29
C ASP A 493 -6.71 -13.56 -9.12
N VAL A 494 -6.11 -13.40 -7.94
CA VAL A 494 -6.84 -13.01 -6.71
C VAL A 494 -7.45 -11.61 -6.82
N VAL A 495 -6.82 -10.71 -7.57
CA VAL A 495 -7.23 -9.30 -7.71
C VAL A 495 -8.01 -9.08 -9.00
N PHE A 496 -7.51 -9.61 -10.11
CA PHE A 496 -8.08 -9.33 -11.43
C PHE A 496 -9.13 -10.35 -11.88
N GLY A 497 -9.25 -11.49 -11.21
CA GLY A 497 -10.23 -12.53 -11.49
C GLY A 497 -9.78 -13.57 -12.52
N SER A 498 -10.73 -14.21 -13.17
CA SER A 498 -10.52 -15.32 -14.10
C SER A 498 -9.94 -14.82 -15.43
N PHE A 499 -8.94 -15.52 -15.96
CA PHE A 499 -8.28 -15.15 -17.20
C PHE A 499 -8.06 -16.33 -18.16
N ASP A 500 -7.96 -15.99 -19.43
CA ASP A 500 -7.38 -16.84 -20.48
C ASP A 500 -5.98 -16.32 -20.80
N LYS A 501 -4.98 -17.21 -20.83
CA LYS A 501 -3.59 -16.88 -21.10
C LYS A 501 -3.12 -17.52 -22.40
N LEU A 502 -2.62 -16.71 -23.33
CA LEU A 502 -1.91 -17.15 -24.53
C LEU A 502 -0.41 -16.90 -24.35
N SER A 503 0.39 -17.95 -24.35
CA SER A 503 1.84 -17.90 -24.16
C SER A 503 2.56 -18.22 -25.47
N LEU A 504 3.60 -17.43 -25.79
CA LEU A 504 4.40 -17.53 -27.00
C LEU A 504 5.88 -17.71 -26.63
N ARG A 505 6.48 -18.82 -27.06
CA ARG A 505 7.90 -19.13 -26.79
C ARG A 505 8.74 -18.82 -28.02
N TRP A 506 9.66 -17.87 -27.89
CA TRP A 506 10.55 -17.40 -28.94
C TRP A 506 11.94 -17.99 -28.77
N SER A 507 12.66 -18.16 -29.88
CA SER A 507 14.08 -18.50 -29.87
C SER A 507 14.89 -17.73 -30.89
N SER A 508 16.18 -17.56 -30.64
CA SER A 508 17.14 -17.09 -31.64
C SER A 508 18.22 -18.14 -31.87
N LYS A 509 18.74 -18.19 -33.10
CA LYS A 509 19.89 -19.03 -33.47
C LYS A 509 21.11 -18.13 -33.66
N SER A 510 22.08 -18.22 -32.75
CA SER A 510 23.41 -17.65 -32.95
C SER A 510 24.46 -18.71 -32.63
N ASN A 511 25.43 -18.94 -33.54
CA ASN A 511 26.60 -19.83 -33.39
C ASN A 511 26.47 -20.91 -32.29
N LEU A 512 25.64 -21.93 -32.54
CA LEU A 512 25.44 -23.16 -31.75
C LEU A 512 24.66 -23.07 -30.42
N ASN A 513 24.23 -21.89 -29.94
CA ASN A 513 23.41 -21.75 -28.73
C ASN A 513 22.00 -21.22 -29.04
N VAL A 514 20.97 -21.81 -28.40
CA VAL A 514 19.56 -21.40 -28.50
C VAL A 514 19.18 -20.62 -27.25
N THR A 515 18.92 -19.32 -27.40
CA THR A 515 18.39 -18.47 -26.33
C THR A 515 16.87 -18.44 -26.47
N ILE A 516 16.14 -18.62 -25.36
CA ILE A 516 14.67 -18.72 -25.34
C ILE A 516 14.08 -17.53 -24.58
N TRP A 517 12.95 -17.00 -25.04
CA TRP A 517 12.13 -16.00 -24.35
C TRP A 517 10.68 -16.42 -24.36
N GLU A 518 9.91 -15.94 -23.38
CA GLU A 518 8.47 -16.16 -23.37
C GLU A 518 7.73 -14.83 -23.22
N THR A 519 6.76 -14.61 -24.10
CA THR A 519 5.84 -13.48 -24.03
C THR A 519 4.42 -14.01 -23.90
N SER A 520 3.54 -13.35 -23.15
CA SER A 520 2.17 -13.83 -23.03
C SER A 520 1.14 -12.72 -22.85
N PHE A 521 -0.07 -13.02 -23.27
CA PHE A 521 -1.26 -12.21 -23.03
C PHE A 521 -2.11 -12.91 -21.98
N LYS A 522 -2.44 -12.24 -20.87
CA LYS A 522 -3.52 -12.68 -19.96
C LYS A 522 -4.72 -11.76 -20.16
N ILE A 523 -5.82 -12.32 -20.62
CA ILE A 523 -7.07 -11.61 -20.92
C ILE A 523 -8.07 -11.94 -19.82
N PHE A 524 -8.51 -10.93 -19.07
CA PHE A 524 -9.41 -11.13 -17.93
C PHE A 524 -10.87 -11.11 -18.36
N ARG A 525 -11.62 -12.13 -17.93
CA ARG A 525 -13.05 -12.28 -18.23
C ARG A 525 -13.94 -11.48 -17.27
N ASP A 526 -13.43 -11.20 -16.08
CA ASP A 526 -14.17 -10.50 -15.01
C ASP A 526 -13.89 -8.99 -14.97
N GLN A 527 -12.87 -8.51 -15.70
CA GLN A 527 -12.47 -7.10 -15.77
C GLN A 527 -12.00 -6.74 -17.19
N PRO A 528 -12.15 -5.48 -17.65
CA PRO A 528 -11.65 -5.01 -18.95
C PRO A 528 -10.13 -4.80 -18.94
N ILE A 529 -9.38 -5.88 -18.68
CA ILE A 529 -7.93 -5.89 -18.47
C ILE A 529 -7.25 -6.88 -19.41
N ILE A 530 -6.16 -6.43 -20.01
CA ILE A 530 -5.17 -7.28 -20.68
C ILE A 530 -3.82 -7.06 -19.99
N LEU A 531 -3.20 -8.13 -19.49
CA LEU A 531 -1.81 -8.09 -19.04
C LEU A 531 -0.91 -8.66 -20.13
N PHE A 532 0.18 -7.95 -20.39
CA PHE A 532 1.27 -8.40 -21.23
C PHE A 532 2.43 -8.79 -20.33
N GLU A 533 2.89 -10.04 -20.44
CA GLU A 533 4.00 -10.54 -19.64
C GLU A 533 5.20 -10.88 -20.52
N GLN A 534 6.39 -10.52 -20.07
CA GLN A 534 7.67 -11.00 -20.60
C GLN A 534 8.35 -11.85 -19.52
N TYR A 535 8.88 -13.01 -19.89
CA TYR A 535 9.64 -13.90 -19.02
C TYR A 535 10.96 -14.30 -19.69
N PHE A 536 12.05 -14.14 -18.95
CA PHE A 536 13.42 -14.39 -19.41
C PHE A 536 13.97 -15.66 -18.72
N PRO A 537 13.91 -16.84 -19.35
CA PRO A 537 14.32 -18.11 -18.72
C PRO A 537 15.83 -18.32 -18.64
N VAL A 538 16.62 -17.38 -19.15
CA VAL A 538 18.09 -17.46 -19.28
C VAL A 538 18.70 -16.11 -18.96
N ASP A 539 19.93 -16.13 -18.46
CA ASP A 539 20.72 -14.92 -18.25
C ASP A 539 21.02 -14.27 -19.61
N LEU A 540 20.91 -12.94 -19.70
CA LEU A 540 21.30 -12.18 -20.88
C LEU A 540 22.29 -11.09 -20.51
N ASP A 541 23.46 -11.15 -21.15
CA ASP A 541 24.50 -10.12 -21.05
C ASP A 541 24.48 -9.18 -22.28
N GLY A 542 25.02 -7.99 -22.10
CA GLY A 542 25.18 -7.02 -23.19
C GLY A 542 23.85 -6.39 -23.63
N MET A 543 22.91 -6.25 -22.71
CA MET A 543 21.58 -5.64 -22.90
C MET A 543 21.65 -4.11 -23.10
N SER A 544 22.80 -3.49 -22.83
CA SER A 544 22.97 -2.04 -22.83
C SER A 544 23.03 -1.46 -24.24
N MET A 545 22.14 -0.51 -24.53
CA MET A 545 21.89 0.03 -25.87
C MET A 545 22.87 1.14 -26.30
N GLY A 546 23.92 1.41 -25.53
CA GLY A 546 24.97 2.37 -25.88
C GLY A 546 24.95 3.64 -25.02
N ASN A 547 25.22 4.81 -25.63
CA ASN A 547 25.67 6.01 -24.92
C ASN A 547 24.70 6.49 -23.82
N VAL A 548 25.24 6.89 -22.67
CA VAL A 548 24.51 7.01 -21.40
C VAL A 548 23.35 8.04 -21.45
N ARG A 549 23.45 9.13 -22.22
CA ARG A 549 22.38 10.14 -22.29
C ARG A 549 21.22 9.79 -23.23
N ASP A 550 21.45 9.11 -24.35
CA ASP A 550 20.37 8.71 -25.26
C ASP A 550 19.59 7.50 -24.73
N THR A 551 20.26 6.62 -23.96
CA THR A 551 19.66 5.41 -23.37
C THR A 551 18.52 5.64 -22.38
N PHE A 552 18.36 6.84 -21.81
CA PHE A 552 17.19 7.23 -20.99
C PHE A 552 15.85 7.14 -21.75
N LYS A 553 15.90 7.19 -23.09
CA LYS A 553 14.72 7.15 -23.98
C LYS A 553 14.59 5.82 -24.71
N HIS A 554 15.40 4.82 -24.35
CA HIS A 554 15.41 3.53 -25.04
C HIS A 554 14.97 2.39 -24.12
N VAL A 555 14.43 1.35 -24.73
CA VAL A 555 14.17 0.07 -24.09
C VAL A 555 14.98 -1.01 -24.82
N SER A 556 15.53 -1.95 -24.05
CA SER A 556 16.28 -3.09 -24.58
C SER A 556 15.37 -4.27 -24.92
N THR A 557 14.13 -4.27 -24.43
CA THR A 557 13.07 -5.20 -24.86
C THR A 557 11.78 -4.44 -25.13
N ALA A 558 10.89 -4.98 -25.97
CA ALA A 558 9.60 -4.36 -26.23
C ALA A 558 8.47 -5.36 -26.42
N PHE A 559 7.68 -5.59 -25.36
CA PHE A 559 6.42 -6.30 -25.37
C PHE A 559 5.53 -5.85 -24.18
N PRO A 560 4.39 -5.19 -24.42
CA PRO A 560 3.79 -4.94 -25.72
C PRO A 560 4.57 -3.87 -26.49
N ARG A 561 4.49 -3.96 -27.82
CA ARG A 561 4.94 -2.92 -28.73
C ARG A 561 3.80 -2.60 -29.67
N PHE A 562 3.52 -1.33 -29.90
CA PHE A 562 2.43 -0.88 -30.73
C PHE A 562 2.93 0.01 -31.86
N LYS A 563 2.53 -0.31 -33.08
CA LYS A 563 2.71 0.55 -34.25
C LYS A 563 1.97 1.85 -33.99
N VAL A 564 2.57 2.94 -34.43
CA VAL A 564 1.91 4.23 -34.46
C VAL A 564 1.65 4.56 -35.92
N SER A 565 0.47 4.19 -36.41
CA SER A 565 0.10 4.33 -37.82
C SER A 565 -0.16 5.81 -38.18
N PHE A 566 -0.17 6.14 -39.48
CA PHE A 566 -0.37 7.51 -39.97
C PHE A 566 -1.75 7.67 -40.59
N ASN A 567 -2.37 8.84 -40.42
CA ASN A 567 -3.55 9.21 -41.20
C ASN A 567 -3.18 9.69 -42.62
N GLN A 568 -4.19 9.96 -43.44
CA GLN A 568 -4.04 10.52 -44.79
C GLN A 568 -3.29 11.87 -44.85
N SER A 569 -3.05 12.51 -43.69
CA SER A 569 -2.34 13.78 -43.52
C SER A 569 -0.95 13.62 -42.89
N ASN A 570 -0.40 12.39 -42.83
CA ASN A 570 0.90 12.06 -42.20
C ASN A 570 1.00 12.40 -40.70
N GLN A 571 -0.11 12.39 -39.96
CA GLN A 571 -0.14 12.53 -38.50
C GLN A 571 -0.37 11.17 -37.83
N TYR A 572 0.33 10.92 -36.73
CA TYR A 572 0.28 9.67 -35.98
C TYR A 572 -1.11 9.40 -35.36
N ILE A 573 -1.59 8.15 -35.32
CA ILE A 573 -2.89 7.77 -34.73
C ILE A 573 -2.95 8.09 -33.23
N ILE A 574 -1.88 7.82 -32.47
CA ILE A 574 -1.80 8.23 -31.06
C ILE A 574 -1.86 9.76 -30.93
N ASP A 575 -1.35 10.51 -31.90
CA ASP A 575 -1.42 11.99 -31.90
C ASP A 575 -2.83 12.49 -32.28
N GLN A 576 -3.75 11.62 -32.72
CA GLN A 576 -5.19 11.93 -32.83
C GLN A 576 -5.97 11.60 -31.55
N LEU A 577 -5.42 10.74 -30.70
CA LEU A 577 -5.95 10.51 -29.37
C LEU A 577 -5.40 11.59 -28.42
N GLY A 578 -6.19 11.90 -27.40
CA GLY A 578 -5.69 12.62 -26.26
C GLY A 578 -4.82 11.68 -25.45
N HIS A 579 -3.73 12.20 -24.90
CA HIS A 579 -2.85 11.44 -24.03
C HIS A 579 -2.47 12.26 -22.80
N PHE A 580 -2.33 11.57 -21.68
CA PHE A 580 -1.88 12.13 -20.42
C PHE A 580 -0.93 11.14 -19.75
N THR A 581 0.24 11.63 -19.37
CA THR A 581 1.21 10.90 -18.54
C THR A 581 1.50 11.77 -17.33
N PHE A 582 1.90 11.14 -16.23
CA PHE A 582 2.62 11.88 -15.21
C PHE A 582 3.93 12.40 -15.83
N LEU A 583 4.19 13.69 -15.66
CA LEU A 583 5.45 14.33 -15.99
C LEU A 583 6.04 14.77 -14.66
N ASP A 584 7.32 14.47 -14.46
CA ASP A 584 8.09 14.90 -13.30
C ASP A 584 7.86 16.40 -13.01
N ALA A 585 7.80 16.75 -11.72
CA ALA A 585 7.60 18.11 -11.23
C ALA A 585 8.70 19.07 -11.72
N TRP A 586 9.87 18.57 -12.14
CA TRP A 586 11.01 19.38 -12.56
C TRP A 586 10.92 19.93 -14.00
N ASP A 587 10.19 19.28 -14.92
CA ASP A 587 10.10 19.72 -16.33
C ASP A 587 8.79 20.49 -16.62
N LEU A 588 8.19 21.10 -15.60
CA LEU A 588 7.04 22.01 -15.70
C LEU A 588 7.42 23.42 -16.21
N HIS A 589 8.57 23.55 -16.87
CA HIS A 589 8.86 24.71 -17.70
C HIS A 589 7.96 24.71 -18.95
N MET A 590 6.84 25.40 -18.75
CA MET A 590 6.05 26.10 -19.77
C MET A 590 5.08 25.26 -20.62
N ARG A 591 3.82 25.70 -20.52
CA ARG A 591 2.82 25.68 -21.59
C ARG A 591 2.44 24.30 -22.10
N GLY A 592 1.49 23.68 -21.41
CA GLY A 592 0.62 22.68 -21.99
C GLY A 592 1.37 21.43 -22.43
N VAL A 593 0.93 20.29 -21.92
CA VAL A 593 0.86 19.14 -22.81
C VAL A 593 -0.09 19.59 -23.93
N GLY A 594 0.48 20.16 -25.01
CA GLY A 594 -0.25 20.36 -26.23
C GLY A 594 -0.81 18.99 -26.53
N LEU A 595 -2.14 18.89 -26.55
CA LEU A 595 -2.94 17.70 -26.88
C LEU A 595 -2.56 17.08 -28.25
N LYS A 596 -1.46 17.49 -28.86
CA LYS A 596 -1.15 17.30 -30.27
C LYS A 596 0.31 17.00 -30.62
N ASN A 597 1.34 17.20 -29.78
CA ASN A 597 2.71 17.00 -30.27
C ASN A 597 3.77 16.59 -29.22
N VAL A 598 4.22 15.35 -29.37
CA VAL A 598 5.49 14.72 -28.93
C VAL A 598 5.57 14.15 -27.51
N TYR A 599 4.81 13.08 -27.24
CA TYR A 599 5.20 12.08 -26.23
C TYR A 599 6.53 11.44 -26.65
N ASN A 600 7.60 11.59 -25.85
CA ASN A 600 8.91 10.96 -26.13
C ASN A 600 9.24 9.79 -25.19
N GLY A 601 8.39 9.54 -24.18
CA GLY A 601 8.54 8.43 -23.25
C GLY A 601 9.88 8.40 -22.48
N GLY A 602 10.19 7.28 -21.81
CA GLY A 602 11.40 7.08 -21.01
C GLY A 602 11.25 7.30 -19.50
N LEU A 603 12.37 7.62 -18.84
CA LEU A 603 12.45 7.78 -17.38
C LEU A 603 11.58 8.94 -16.85
N TYR A 604 11.51 10.05 -17.60
CA TYR A 604 10.82 11.29 -17.22
C TYR A 604 9.34 11.33 -17.60
N SER A 605 8.94 10.53 -18.59
CA SER A 605 7.59 10.55 -19.16
C SER A 605 7.29 9.15 -19.63
N GLY A 606 6.19 8.52 -19.24
CA GLY A 606 5.90 7.19 -19.79
C GLY A 606 4.99 6.30 -18.98
N ASN A 607 5.00 6.38 -17.66
CA ASN A 607 4.20 5.51 -16.80
C ASN A 607 3.53 6.31 -15.68
N PRO A 608 2.22 6.11 -15.39
CA PRO A 608 1.21 5.49 -16.26
C PRO A 608 0.89 6.39 -17.48
N LEU A 609 0.52 5.78 -18.61
CA LEU A 609 0.05 6.47 -19.82
C LEU A 609 -1.46 6.28 -19.99
N LEU A 610 -2.22 7.37 -19.88
CA LEU A 610 -3.63 7.44 -20.21
C LEU A 610 -3.81 7.85 -21.68
N LEU A 611 -4.64 7.12 -22.42
CA LEU A 611 -5.07 7.44 -23.78
C LEU A 611 -6.59 7.56 -23.81
N TYR A 612 -7.11 8.57 -24.51
CA TYR A 612 -8.54 8.86 -24.53
C TYR A 612 -8.97 9.53 -25.84
N ASN A 613 -10.27 9.44 -26.17
CA ASN A 613 -10.80 10.11 -27.35
C ASN A 613 -11.04 11.61 -27.08
N LEU A 614 -10.48 12.49 -27.94
CA LEU A 614 -10.52 13.95 -27.78
C LEU A 614 -11.93 14.56 -27.89
N THR A 615 -12.87 13.84 -28.47
CA THR A 615 -14.25 14.30 -28.69
C THR A 615 -15.24 13.75 -27.66
N LYS A 616 -14.95 12.56 -27.10
CA LYS A 616 -15.81 11.90 -26.12
C LYS A 616 -14.96 11.12 -25.13
N LEU A 617 -14.98 11.53 -23.86
CA LEU A 617 -14.10 10.98 -22.83
C LEU A 617 -14.55 9.62 -22.27
N ASP A 618 -15.66 9.06 -22.74
CA ASP A 618 -16.21 7.78 -22.29
C ASP A 618 -15.39 6.56 -22.76
N SER A 619 -14.50 6.79 -23.72
CA SER A 619 -13.61 5.80 -24.30
C SER A 619 -12.18 6.17 -23.94
N ASN A 620 -11.60 5.44 -22.98
CA ASN A 620 -10.25 5.70 -22.48
C ASN A 620 -9.58 4.42 -21.96
N VAL A 621 -8.25 4.39 -22.00
CA VAL A 621 -7.43 3.26 -21.55
C VAL A 621 -6.20 3.76 -20.77
N VAL A 622 -5.80 3.02 -19.75
CA VAL A 622 -4.55 3.23 -19.01
C VAL A 622 -3.60 2.10 -19.34
N LEU A 623 -2.42 2.43 -19.88
CA LEU A 623 -1.29 1.54 -20.05
C LEU A 623 -0.26 1.85 -18.96
N SER A 624 0.04 0.90 -18.10
CA SER A 624 0.97 1.10 -16.98
C SER A 624 1.84 -0.12 -16.74
N SER A 625 3.02 0.09 -16.20
CA SER A 625 3.82 -1.00 -15.64
C SER A 625 3.09 -1.58 -14.43
N LEU A 626 3.08 -2.90 -14.29
CA LEU A 626 2.49 -3.59 -13.13
C LEU A 626 3.57 -4.06 -12.16
N THR A 627 4.76 -4.44 -12.64
CA THR A 627 5.89 -4.94 -11.83
C THR A 627 7.22 -4.35 -12.28
N ASN A 628 8.21 -4.36 -11.38
CA ASN A 628 9.60 -3.91 -11.61
C ASN A 628 9.69 -2.47 -12.13
N PHE A 629 9.05 -1.54 -11.43
CA PHE A 629 8.88 -0.15 -11.87
C PHE A 629 10.18 0.55 -12.22
N MET A 630 11.25 0.27 -11.47
CA MET A 630 12.57 0.90 -11.67
C MET A 630 13.26 0.53 -12.99
N ILE A 631 12.78 -0.51 -13.69
CA ILE A 631 13.38 -0.99 -14.94
C ILE A 631 12.37 -1.23 -16.06
N ASN A 632 11.07 -1.14 -15.79
CA ASN A 632 10.00 -1.35 -16.77
C ASN A 632 9.45 0.00 -17.27
N PHE A 633 9.81 0.38 -18.50
CA PHE A 633 9.50 1.70 -19.04
C PHE A 633 8.68 1.64 -20.32
N GLN A 634 8.00 2.75 -20.59
CA GLN A 634 7.32 2.99 -21.86
C GLN A 634 8.08 4.09 -22.60
N THR A 635 8.41 3.83 -23.86
CA THR A 635 9.10 4.81 -24.71
C THR A 635 8.47 4.94 -26.08
N ARG A 636 8.58 6.15 -26.64
CA ARG A 636 8.33 6.41 -28.06
C ARG A 636 9.49 7.24 -28.59
N SER A 637 10.43 6.60 -29.29
CA SER A 637 11.62 7.28 -29.80
C SER A 637 11.75 7.13 -31.32
N PRO A 638 12.39 8.11 -32.02
CA PRO A 638 12.66 8.01 -33.45
C PRO A 638 13.44 6.75 -33.83
N SER A 639 14.37 6.31 -32.97
CA SER A 639 15.19 5.12 -33.18
C SER A 639 14.39 3.81 -33.22
N LEU A 640 13.19 3.80 -32.66
CA LEU A 640 12.28 2.65 -32.60
C LEU A 640 11.10 2.83 -33.55
N ASN A 641 11.28 3.60 -34.63
CA ASN A 641 10.27 3.98 -35.62
C ASN A 641 9.04 4.67 -35.01
N TYR A 642 9.23 5.37 -33.89
CA TYR A 642 8.14 5.99 -33.12
C TYR A 642 7.08 4.99 -32.63
N HIS A 643 7.37 3.69 -32.56
CA HIS A 643 6.47 2.72 -31.94
C HIS A 643 6.39 2.94 -30.44
N LEU A 644 5.20 2.84 -29.85
CA LEU A 644 5.02 2.80 -28.40
C LEU A 644 5.54 1.45 -27.89
N SER A 645 6.66 1.48 -27.18
CA SER A 645 7.42 0.29 -26.81
C SER A 645 7.50 0.19 -25.29
N CYS A 646 7.03 -0.94 -24.74
CA CYS A 646 7.06 -1.21 -23.29
C CYS A 646 8.05 -2.32 -22.98
N GLY A 647 9.01 -2.09 -22.09
CA GLY A 647 9.93 -3.13 -21.66
C GLY A 647 11.12 -2.61 -20.87
N LEU A 648 12.20 -3.39 -20.86
CA LEU A 648 13.37 -3.14 -20.02
C LEU A 648 14.09 -1.86 -20.40
N HIS A 649 14.54 -1.08 -19.42
CA HIS A 649 15.34 0.12 -19.65
C HIS A 649 16.60 -0.17 -20.46
N GLY A 650 16.91 0.71 -21.43
CA GLY A 650 18.04 0.56 -22.34
C GLY A 650 19.43 0.65 -21.71
N ARG A 651 19.55 1.01 -20.42
CA ARG A 651 20.83 1.03 -19.68
C ARG A 651 21.17 -0.28 -18.99
N LEU A 652 20.24 -1.22 -18.88
CA LEU A 652 20.52 -2.49 -18.22
C LEU A 652 21.66 -3.21 -18.92
N HIS A 653 22.65 -3.66 -18.16
CA HIS A 653 23.81 -4.38 -18.70
C HIS A 653 23.50 -5.87 -18.85
N GLN A 654 22.86 -6.42 -17.83
CA GLN A 654 22.51 -7.83 -17.73
C GLN A 654 21.15 -8.01 -17.07
N ILE A 655 20.52 -9.15 -17.34
CA ILE A 655 19.37 -9.64 -16.58
C ILE A 655 19.60 -11.08 -16.17
N ASP A 656 19.17 -11.41 -14.96
CA ASP A 656 19.27 -12.76 -14.41
C ASP A 656 18.08 -13.62 -14.86
N GLN A 657 18.29 -14.93 -14.91
CA GLN A 657 17.28 -15.91 -15.23
C GLN A 657 16.07 -15.76 -14.30
N SER A 658 14.89 -15.95 -14.87
CA SER A 658 13.58 -15.84 -14.21
C SER A 658 13.08 -14.42 -13.94
N LEU A 659 13.70 -13.38 -14.50
CA LEU A 659 13.07 -12.06 -14.52
C LEU A 659 11.73 -12.11 -15.27
N SER A 660 10.70 -11.53 -14.68
CA SER A 660 9.38 -11.37 -15.29
C SER A 660 8.90 -9.93 -15.22
N LEU A 661 8.41 -9.40 -16.33
CA LEU A 661 7.83 -8.06 -16.43
C LEU A 661 6.36 -8.17 -16.77
N SER A 662 5.53 -7.35 -16.14
CA SER A 662 4.11 -7.27 -16.45
C SER A 662 3.73 -5.82 -16.75
N THR A 663 2.98 -5.63 -17.83
CA THR A 663 2.40 -4.34 -18.24
C THR A 663 0.89 -4.51 -18.33
N ILE A 664 0.16 -3.65 -17.65
CA ILE A 664 -1.30 -3.66 -17.61
C ILE A 664 -1.89 -2.68 -18.61
N LEU A 665 -2.84 -3.14 -19.41
CA LEU A 665 -3.76 -2.32 -20.19
C LEU A 665 -5.16 -2.46 -19.57
N LEU A 666 -5.64 -1.38 -18.97
CA LEU A 666 -6.96 -1.26 -18.37
C LEU A 666 -7.83 -0.35 -19.25
N ALA A 667 -9.07 -0.77 -19.48
CA ALA A 667 -10.08 0.00 -20.19
C ALA A 667 -11.22 0.43 -19.26
N SER A 668 -11.75 1.64 -19.45
CA SER A 668 -12.99 2.03 -18.80
C SER A 668 -14.19 1.29 -19.39
N GLN A 669 -15.25 1.09 -18.60
CA GLN A 669 -16.56 0.74 -19.16
C GLN A 669 -17.11 2.01 -19.87
N SER A 670 -17.84 1.85 -20.98
CA SER A 670 -18.16 2.87 -22.01
C SER A 670 -18.97 4.12 -21.59
N LYS A 671 -18.98 4.48 -20.30
CA LYS A 671 -19.60 5.70 -19.74
C LYS A 671 -18.76 6.37 -18.64
N GLN A 672 -17.53 5.91 -18.40
CA GLN A 672 -16.71 6.37 -17.28
C GLN A 672 -15.61 7.32 -17.77
N GLY A 673 -15.59 8.55 -17.22
CA GLY A 673 -14.62 9.59 -17.58
C GLY A 673 -13.20 9.35 -17.04
N ILE A 674 -12.34 10.37 -17.14
CA ILE A 674 -10.89 10.24 -16.88
C ILE A 674 -10.58 10.04 -15.40
N ASN A 675 -11.17 10.83 -14.50
CA ASN A 675 -10.97 10.66 -13.06
C ASN A 675 -11.36 9.24 -12.62
N ARG A 676 -12.44 8.69 -13.20
CA ARG A 676 -12.93 7.33 -12.89
C ARG A 676 -11.93 6.23 -13.24
N ILE A 677 -11.36 6.25 -14.45
CA ILE A 677 -10.40 5.21 -14.86
C ILE A 677 -9.10 5.29 -14.06
N ILE A 678 -8.63 6.50 -13.74
CA ILE A 678 -7.42 6.69 -12.92
C ILE A 678 -7.65 6.19 -11.49
N ASN A 679 -8.80 6.49 -10.89
CA ASN A 679 -9.18 5.96 -9.58
C ASN A 679 -9.32 4.42 -9.59
N LEU A 680 -9.91 3.86 -10.64
CA LEU A 680 -10.01 2.40 -10.81
C LEU A 680 -8.63 1.74 -10.94
N TRP A 681 -7.76 2.31 -11.79
CA TRP A 681 -6.38 1.87 -11.94
C TRP A 681 -5.66 1.90 -10.59
N GLY A 682 -5.68 3.03 -9.89
CA GLY A 682 -5.03 3.16 -8.58
C GLY A 682 -5.55 2.17 -7.54
N LYS A 683 -6.88 1.96 -7.48
CA LYS A 683 -7.50 0.94 -6.61
C LYS A 683 -6.99 -0.47 -6.91
N LEU A 684 -6.89 -0.83 -8.19
CA LEU A 684 -6.39 -2.13 -8.61
C LEU A 684 -4.90 -2.30 -8.26
N MET A 685 -4.08 -1.26 -8.47
CA MET A 685 -2.66 -1.27 -8.08
C MET A 685 -2.52 -1.45 -6.56
N LEU A 686 -3.29 -0.70 -5.75
CA LEU A 686 -3.30 -0.83 -4.29
C LEU A 686 -3.69 -2.24 -3.83
N GLN A 687 -4.70 -2.84 -4.46
CA GLN A 687 -5.13 -4.22 -4.17
C GLN A 687 -4.06 -5.24 -4.54
N TYR A 688 -3.42 -5.09 -5.70
CA TYR A 688 -2.35 -5.99 -6.16
C TYR A 688 -1.14 -5.99 -5.21
N TYR A 689 -0.75 -4.81 -4.71
CA TYR A 689 0.38 -4.66 -3.78
C TYR A 689 -0.02 -4.82 -2.29
N GLY A 690 -1.31 -5.05 -1.99
CA GLY A 690 -1.79 -5.15 -0.62
C GLY A 690 -1.63 -3.86 0.21
N LYS A 691 -1.55 -2.70 -0.45
CA LYS A 691 -1.40 -1.38 0.17
C LYS A 691 -2.78 -0.79 0.46
N GLN A 692 -3.00 -0.34 1.70
CA GLN A 692 -4.21 0.41 2.06
C GLN A 692 -4.04 1.88 1.66
N HIS A 693 -5.10 2.48 1.10
CA HIS A 693 -5.12 3.91 0.81
C HIS A 693 -5.01 4.73 2.10
N ILE A 694 -4.19 5.79 2.12
CA ILE A 694 -3.91 6.57 3.36
C ILE A 694 -5.18 7.15 3.98
N LYS A 695 -6.11 7.64 3.16
CA LYS A 695 -7.42 8.15 3.62
C LYS A 695 -8.20 7.18 4.52
N ASP A 696 -8.01 5.86 4.34
CA ASP A 696 -8.71 4.82 5.09
C ASP A 696 -8.00 4.47 6.42
N GLN A 697 -6.80 5.01 6.65
CA GLN A 697 -6.08 4.82 7.90
C GLN A 697 -6.70 5.68 9.01
N LYS A 698 -6.91 5.10 10.19
CA LYS A 698 -7.51 5.78 11.35
C LYS A 698 -6.74 7.04 11.78
N THR A 699 -5.44 7.07 11.54
CA THR A 699 -4.52 8.14 11.93
C THR A 699 -4.53 9.33 10.98
N PHE A 700 -4.97 9.16 9.72
CA PHE A 700 -4.90 10.19 8.68
C PHE A 700 -5.48 11.54 9.10
N ARG A 701 -6.61 11.54 9.81
CA ARG A 701 -7.30 12.76 10.22
C ARG A 701 -6.56 13.55 11.31
N ASN A 702 -5.81 12.85 12.15
CA ASN A 702 -5.08 13.43 13.30
C ASN A 702 -3.60 13.68 12.99
N ASP A 703 -3.20 13.41 11.76
CA ASP A 703 -1.84 13.58 11.31
C ASP A 703 -1.48 15.07 11.23
N PHE A 704 -0.46 15.49 11.99
CA PHE A 704 -0.13 16.91 12.14
C PHE A 704 0.22 17.57 10.80
N TYR A 705 0.85 16.81 9.88
CA TYR A 705 1.36 17.36 8.64
C TYR A 705 0.25 17.88 7.71
N VAL A 706 -0.84 17.12 7.64
CA VAL A 706 -2.00 17.43 6.79
C VAL A 706 -3.10 18.20 7.52
N SER A 707 -3.04 18.27 8.86
CA SER A 707 -4.09 18.89 9.67
C SER A 707 -3.69 20.25 10.25
N LYS A 708 -2.40 20.58 10.28
CA LYS A 708 -1.90 21.80 10.91
C LYS A 708 -1.09 22.67 9.95
N LEU A 709 -1.03 23.96 10.24
CA LEU A 709 -0.17 24.92 9.55
C LEU A 709 1.30 24.74 9.95
N GLY A 710 2.20 24.68 8.97
CA GLY A 710 3.65 24.56 9.14
C GLY A 710 4.43 25.79 8.69
N TYR A 711 5.75 25.74 8.90
CA TYR A 711 6.70 26.72 8.40
C TYR A 711 7.90 26.01 7.77
N TYR A 712 8.24 26.37 6.53
CA TYR A 712 9.30 25.73 5.75
C TYR A 712 10.50 26.63 5.55
N THR A 713 11.68 26.01 5.47
CA THR A 713 12.94 26.66 5.09
C THR A 713 13.51 26.12 3.79
N ASP A 714 12.64 25.53 2.96
CA ASP A 714 12.90 24.93 1.65
C ASP A 714 13.22 25.98 0.56
N THR A 715 13.68 25.56 -0.62
CA THR A 715 14.00 26.44 -1.77
C THR A 715 12.93 27.53 -1.97
N GLY A 716 13.38 28.78 -2.11
CA GLY A 716 12.51 29.96 -2.24
C GLY A 716 11.98 30.52 -0.93
N ALA A 717 12.07 29.81 0.19
CA ALA A 717 11.76 30.33 1.51
C ALA A 717 12.72 31.46 1.91
N TYR A 718 12.26 32.42 2.73
CA TYR A 718 13.11 33.52 3.15
C TYR A 718 14.38 33.07 3.89
N TYR A 719 14.30 32.01 4.69
CA TYR A 719 15.42 31.45 5.46
C TYR A 719 16.09 30.21 4.83
N TRP A 720 15.82 29.94 3.55
CA TRP A 720 16.60 28.95 2.80
C TRP A 720 18.03 29.47 2.57
N TYR A 721 19.04 28.75 3.06
CA TYR A 721 20.46 29.19 3.10
C TYR A 721 20.70 30.65 3.57
N ASN A 722 19.74 31.22 4.30
CA ASN A 722 19.72 32.57 4.81
C ASN A 722 19.28 32.59 6.28
N LYS A 723 19.78 33.55 7.05
CA LYS A 723 19.59 33.62 8.50
C LYS A 723 19.35 35.07 8.94
N GLU A 724 18.84 35.24 10.15
CA GLU A 724 18.50 36.57 10.64
C GLU A 724 19.75 37.38 11.01
N GLY A 725 20.23 38.22 10.08
CA GLY A 725 21.43 39.03 10.26
C GLY A 725 22.68 38.19 10.60
N ASN A 726 23.35 38.52 11.69
CA ASN A 726 24.56 37.82 12.13
C ASN A 726 24.29 36.61 13.06
N LEU A 727 23.03 36.23 13.26
CA LEU A 727 22.67 35.12 14.14
C LEU A 727 23.06 33.75 13.58
N THR A 728 23.04 32.72 14.43
CA THR A 728 23.05 31.32 13.97
C THR A 728 21.65 30.92 13.49
N TYR A 729 21.53 29.77 12.81
CA TYR A 729 20.23 29.21 12.49
C TYR A 729 19.42 28.86 13.74
N GLU A 730 20.06 28.27 14.75
CA GLU A 730 19.42 28.01 16.05
C GLU A 730 18.78 29.28 16.64
N GLN A 731 19.53 30.39 16.68
CA GLN A 731 19.03 31.68 17.15
C GLN A 731 17.96 32.28 16.25
N THR A 732 18.03 32.03 14.94
CA THR A 732 17.00 32.43 13.97
C THR A 732 15.69 31.70 14.26
N PHE A 733 15.72 30.39 14.50
CA PHE A 733 14.53 29.60 14.87
C PHE A 733 13.94 30.00 16.23
N ILE A 734 14.78 30.35 17.21
CA ILE A 734 14.30 30.92 18.49
C ILE A 734 13.49 32.19 18.22
N LYS A 735 14.05 33.14 17.47
CA LYS A 735 13.34 34.39 17.12
C LYS A 735 12.09 34.16 16.28
N LEU A 736 12.15 33.20 15.35
CA LEU A 736 11.03 32.84 14.50
C LEU A 736 9.86 32.29 15.35
N LYS A 737 10.16 31.40 16.31
CA LYS A 737 9.17 30.87 17.26
C LYS A 737 8.59 31.97 18.15
N GLU A 738 9.43 32.85 18.69
CA GLU A 738 9.00 34.01 19.48
C GLU A 738 8.07 34.93 18.67
N TYR A 739 8.44 35.25 17.44
CA TYR A 739 7.64 36.04 16.51
C TYR A 739 6.28 35.39 16.23
N HIS A 740 6.25 34.09 15.92
CA HIS A 740 4.99 33.38 15.70
C HIS A 740 4.09 33.39 16.94
N LEU A 741 4.65 33.27 18.15
CA LEU A 741 3.87 33.37 19.39
C LEU A 741 3.37 34.79 19.65
N GLN A 742 4.21 35.81 19.42
CA GLN A 742 3.87 37.22 19.64
C GLN A 742 2.78 37.70 18.68
N GLU A 743 2.91 37.37 17.39
CA GLU A 743 1.94 37.74 16.35
C GLU A 743 0.77 36.74 16.23
N LYS A 744 0.71 35.72 17.10
CA LYS A 744 -0.33 34.68 17.12
C LYS A 744 -0.47 33.94 15.78
N ILE A 745 0.64 33.72 15.08
CA ILE A 745 0.70 32.89 13.87
C ILE A 745 0.78 31.42 14.31
N PRO A 746 -0.22 30.59 14.01
CA PRO A 746 -0.38 29.29 14.69
C PRO A 746 0.44 28.17 14.02
N ILE A 747 1.76 28.34 13.93
CA ILE A 747 2.68 27.33 13.38
C ILE A 747 2.81 26.13 14.33
N ARG A 748 2.64 24.92 13.80
CA ARG A 748 2.62 23.66 14.56
C ARG A 748 3.68 22.64 14.16
N TYR A 749 4.46 22.91 13.13
CA TYR A 749 5.68 22.15 12.80
C TYR A 749 6.62 23.01 11.98
N TYR A 750 7.91 22.64 11.98
CA TYR A 750 8.96 23.31 11.22
C TYR A 750 9.70 22.30 10.37
N GLU A 751 10.10 22.72 9.18
CA GLU A 751 10.99 21.97 8.30
C GLU A 751 12.40 22.56 8.35
N LEU A 752 13.41 21.69 8.29
CA LEU A 752 14.84 22.03 8.25
C LEU A 752 15.49 21.50 6.97
N ASP A 753 15.79 22.41 6.04
CA ASP A 753 16.40 22.09 4.75
C ASP A 753 17.90 21.75 4.93
N SER A 754 18.51 21.21 3.88
CA SER A 754 19.88 20.77 3.64
C SER A 754 21.05 21.64 4.10
N TYR A 755 20.85 22.80 4.73
CA TYR A 755 21.93 23.63 5.28
C TYR A 755 22.56 23.05 6.56
N TRP A 756 21.86 22.17 7.28
CA TRP A 756 22.23 21.76 8.65
C TRP A 756 23.21 20.57 8.79
N TYR A 757 23.49 19.83 7.71
CA TYR A 757 24.44 18.71 7.70
C TYR A 757 25.64 18.98 6.77
N TYR A 758 26.64 18.09 6.79
CA TYR A 758 27.87 18.23 6.01
C TYR A 758 27.71 17.67 4.58
N LYS A 759 28.11 18.46 3.58
CA LYS A 759 28.07 18.12 2.15
C LYS A 759 29.36 18.50 1.40
N GLN A 760 29.52 18.01 0.16
CA GLN A 760 30.73 18.20 -0.66
C GLN A 760 31.15 19.66 -0.88
N ASN A 761 30.22 20.63 -0.78
CA ASN A 761 30.52 22.05 -0.91
C ASN A 761 29.78 22.90 0.15
N ASN A 762 30.20 22.81 1.41
CA ASN A 762 29.60 23.61 2.49
C ASN A 762 29.69 25.14 2.28
N ASN A 763 30.58 25.62 1.40
CA ASN A 763 30.88 27.05 1.21
C ASN A 763 30.24 27.69 -0.05
N THR A 764 29.64 26.93 -0.97
CA THR A 764 29.07 27.48 -2.24
C THR A 764 27.55 27.32 -2.39
N GLY A 765 26.84 26.75 -1.42
CA GLY A 765 25.37 26.65 -1.43
C GLY A 765 24.80 25.24 -1.66
N GLU A 766 23.57 25.21 -2.18
CA GLU A 766 22.61 24.10 -2.43
C GLU A 766 23.18 22.76 -2.94
N HIS A 767 24.24 22.80 -3.77
CA HIS A 767 24.69 21.65 -4.57
C HIS A 767 25.71 20.74 -3.85
N GLY A 768 25.52 19.42 -4.01
CA GLY A 768 26.45 18.36 -3.56
C GLY A 768 25.82 17.37 -2.57
N GLY A 769 26.29 16.12 -2.64
CA GLY A 769 25.76 15.02 -1.82
C GLY A 769 26.18 15.07 -0.35
N ILE A 770 25.49 14.30 0.49
CA ILE A 770 25.77 14.17 1.92
C ILE A 770 27.14 13.51 2.13
N LYS A 771 28.01 14.17 2.90
CA LYS A 771 29.27 13.60 3.39
C LYS A 771 29.13 12.96 4.77
N LEU A 772 28.39 13.64 5.64
CA LEU A 772 28.11 13.21 7.00
C LEU A 772 26.74 13.78 7.40
N TYR A 773 25.79 12.89 7.71
CA TYR A 773 24.43 13.25 8.09
C TYR A 773 24.34 13.46 9.61
N GLU A 774 25.01 14.52 10.08
CA GLU A 774 25.08 14.90 11.48
C GLU A 774 24.87 16.43 11.61
N PRO A 775 24.18 16.89 12.68
CA PRO A 775 23.97 18.31 12.91
C PRO A 775 25.30 19.06 13.04
N ARG A 776 25.44 20.09 12.23
CA ARG A 776 26.59 20.99 12.26
C ARG A 776 26.57 21.89 13.51
N PRO A 777 27.60 21.87 14.38
CA PRO A 777 27.65 22.73 15.56
C PRO A 777 27.66 24.24 15.25
N ASP A 778 28.12 24.65 14.06
CA ASP A 778 28.10 26.04 13.63
C ASP A 778 26.72 26.52 13.14
N VAL A 779 25.79 25.58 12.87
CA VAL A 779 24.39 25.85 12.50
C VAL A 779 23.48 25.71 13.73
N PHE A 780 23.61 24.58 14.43
CA PHE A 780 22.89 24.22 15.65
C PHE A 780 23.90 23.87 16.74
N SER A 781 24.31 24.89 17.50
CA SER A 781 25.30 24.80 18.59
C SER A 781 24.96 23.77 19.66
N HIS A 782 23.68 23.58 19.96
CA HIS A 782 23.21 22.57 20.92
C HIS A 782 22.60 21.32 20.26
N GLY A 783 22.61 21.25 18.92
CA GLY A 783 22.05 20.16 18.13
C GLY A 783 20.52 20.23 17.96
N ILE A 784 20.01 19.47 16.99
CA ILE A 784 18.58 19.46 16.61
C ILE A 784 17.68 18.94 17.75
N GLN A 785 18.15 17.96 18.53
CA GLN A 785 17.38 17.41 19.65
C GLN A 785 17.05 18.49 20.71
N VAL A 786 18.00 19.38 21.01
CA VAL A 786 17.79 20.47 21.96
C VAL A 786 16.87 21.53 21.36
N LEU A 787 17.05 21.87 20.08
CA LEU A 787 16.12 22.75 19.36
C LEU A 787 14.68 22.22 19.41
N GLN A 788 14.48 20.92 19.17
CA GLN A 788 13.17 20.28 19.20
C GLN A 788 12.55 20.31 20.60
N ARG A 789 13.30 19.84 21.60
CA ARG A 789 12.81 19.65 22.98
C ARG A 789 12.62 20.95 23.74
N ASP A 790 13.57 21.88 23.64
CA ASP A 790 13.64 23.04 24.53
C ASP A 790 13.10 24.31 23.89
N VAL A 791 13.22 24.44 22.55
CA VAL A 791 12.84 25.67 21.82
C VAL A 791 11.52 25.51 21.07
N LEU A 792 11.46 24.63 20.07
CA LEU A 792 10.32 24.56 19.16
C LEU A 792 9.10 23.90 19.80
N GLN A 793 9.33 22.80 20.54
CA GLN A 793 8.29 22.01 21.21
C GLN A 793 7.15 21.61 20.27
N THR A 794 7.51 21.34 19.01
CA THR A 794 6.63 20.93 17.92
C THR A 794 7.34 19.88 17.09
N PRO A 795 6.62 19.06 16.31
CA PRO A 795 7.23 18.15 15.34
C PRO A 795 8.18 18.89 14.40
N ILE A 796 9.27 18.20 14.03
CA ILE A 796 10.24 18.67 13.05
C ILE A 796 10.25 17.71 11.86
N ILE A 797 10.36 18.30 10.68
CA ILE A 797 10.61 17.62 9.41
C ILE A 797 12.04 17.95 9.00
N VAL A 798 12.79 16.96 8.52
CA VAL A 798 14.17 17.19 8.08
C VAL A 798 14.43 16.68 6.68
N HIS A 799 15.25 17.43 5.97
CA HIS A 799 15.70 17.15 4.63
C HIS A 799 16.77 16.04 4.59
N HIS A 800 16.72 15.13 3.59
CA HIS A 800 17.72 14.09 3.30
C HIS A 800 17.96 13.93 1.78
N LYS A 801 19.19 14.20 1.30
CA LYS A 801 19.64 14.02 -0.11
C LYS A 801 20.27 12.63 -0.34
N TYR A 802 20.72 12.41 -1.57
CA TYR A 802 21.72 11.40 -1.90
C TYR A 802 23.08 11.65 -1.21
N TYR A 803 23.92 10.61 -1.14
CA TYR A 803 25.26 10.69 -0.54
C TYR A 803 26.32 11.00 -1.59
N SER A 804 27.40 11.65 -1.16
CA SER A 804 28.55 11.90 -2.04
C SER A 804 29.49 10.70 -2.10
N THR A 805 30.29 10.60 -3.16
CA THR A 805 31.33 9.55 -3.30
C THR A 805 32.49 9.65 -2.31
N ASP A 806 32.64 10.77 -1.61
CA ASP A 806 33.61 10.98 -0.54
C ASP A 806 32.98 10.98 0.87
N ASN A 807 31.77 10.40 1.01
CA ASN A 807 31.10 10.30 2.29
C ASN A 807 31.86 9.39 3.28
N LEU A 808 31.73 9.71 4.58
CA LEU A 808 32.51 9.04 5.64
C LEU A 808 31.97 7.66 6.03
N TYR A 809 30.80 7.27 5.53
CA TYR A 809 30.14 6.02 5.91
C TYR A 809 30.63 4.81 5.12
N GLN A 810 31.20 5.02 3.92
CA GLN A 810 31.74 3.94 3.07
C GLN A 810 32.86 3.13 3.71
N ALA A 811 33.55 3.70 4.72
CA ALA A 811 34.55 2.96 5.50
C ALA A 811 33.96 1.81 6.33
N LYS A 812 32.63 1.77 6.53
CA LYS A 812 31.95 0.81 7.41
C LYS A 812 30.75 0.10 6.78
N TYR A 813 30.11 0.70 5.78
CA TYR A 813 28.87 0.21 5.18
C TYR A 813 29.00 0.06 3.67
N LEU A 814 28.17 -0.81 3.09
CA LEU A 814 28.13 -1.01 1.65
C LEU A 814 27.47 0.19 0.95
N PHE A 815 28.23 0.80 0.04
CA PHE A 815 27.77 1.84 -0.88
C PHE A 815 28.17 1.48 -2.30
N LYS A 816 27.33 1.87 -3.27
CA LYS A 816 27.67 1.84 -4.69
C LYS A 816 27.96 3.26 -5.14
N ASN A 817 29.19 3.49 -5.59
CA ASN A 817 29.58 4.79 -6.14
C ASN A 817 29.21 4.88 -7.62
N GLY A 818 28.66 6.03 -8.01
CA GLY A 818 28.46 6.36 -9.42
C GLY A 818 29.78 6.53 -10.14
N THR A 819 29.81 6.14 -11.42
CA THR A 819 30.98 6.29 -12.29
C THR A 819 31.35 7.75 -12.56
N ASP A 820 30.40 8.67 -12.42
CA ASP A 820 30.60 10.11 -12.58
C ASP A 820 31.33 10.76 -11.40
N GLY A 821 31.50 10.03 -10.29
CA GLY A 821 32.18 10.48 -9.09
C GLY A 821 31.38 11.45 -8.21
N LYS A 822 30.10 11.71 -8.46
CA LYS A 822 29.30 12.66 -7.67
C LYS A 822 28.40 11.97 -6.64
N VAL A 823 27.63 10.99 -7.08
CA VAL A 823 26.58 10.35 -6.28
C VAL A 823 27.04 8.97 -5.79
N SER A 824 26.63 8.62 -4.58
CA SER A 824 26.86 7.31 -3.95
C SER A 824 25.57 6.85 -3.29
N LEU A 825 25.19 5.59 -3.52
CA LEU A 825 23.97 5.01 -2.96
C LEU A 825 24.28 4.00 -1.86
N PRO A 826 23.71 4.17 -0.65
CA PRO A 826 23.78 3.15 0.38
C PRO A 826 22.92 1.94 -0.01
N LEU A 827 23.52 0.75 0.03
CA LEU A 827 22.84 -0.53 -0.23
C LEU A 827 22.79 -1.43 1.02
N ASP A 828 23.29 -0.95 2.17
CA ASP A 828 23.31 -1.70 3.43
C ASP A 828 22.12 -1.33 4.33
N GLN A 829 21.23 -2.29 4.64
CA GLN A 829 20.14 -2.05 5.59
C GLN A 829 20.64 -1.54 6.96
N ARG A 830 21.82 -1.99 7.42
CA ARG A 830 22.39 -1.57 8.71
C ARG A 830 22.75 -0.08 8.72
N PHE A 831 23.09 0.48 7.56
CA PHE A 831 23.33 1.90 7.41
C PHE A 831 22.04 2.69 7.65
N PHE A 832 20.97 2.35 6.94
CA PHE A 832 19.68 3.02 7.10
C PHE A 832 19.14 2.87 8.53
N ASN A 833 19.23 1.68 9.14
CA ASN A 833 18.83 1.49 10.54
C ASN A 833 19.57 2.43 11.51
N LYS A 834 20.88 2.67 11.27
CA LYS A 834 21.69 3.62 12.06
C LYS A 834 21.22 5.06 11.84
N ILE A 835 20.99 5.47 10.59
CA ILE A 835 20.52 6.82 10.25
C ILE A 835 19.13 7.10 10.85
N PHE A 836 18.18 6.17 10.68
CA PHE A 836 16.83 6.33 11.22
C PHE A 836 16.76 6.26 12.74
N SER A 837 17.61 5.44 13.39
CA SER A 837 17.75 5.47 14.84
C SER A 837 18.24 6.84 15.34
N GLN A 838 19.11 7.50 14.58
CA GLN A 838 19.63 8.83 14.90
C GLN A 838 18.57 9.92 14.67
N ILE A 839 17.85 9.87 13.55
CA ILE A 839 16.71 10.76 13.25
C ILE A 839 15.67 10.71 14.36
N LYS A 840 15.32 9.49 14.81
CA LYS A 840 14.37 9.29 15.92
C LYS A 840 14.83 9.93 17.23
N GLN A 841 16.13 9.90 17.53
CA GLN A 841 16.69 10.53 18.73
C GLN A 841 16.58 12.06 18.70
N TRP A 842 16.56 12.67 17.51
CA TRP A 842 16.37 14.11 17.34
C TRP A 842 14.92 14.57 17.54
N GLY A 843 13.96 13.65 17.69
CA GLY A 843 12.53 13.98 17.80
C GLY A 843 11.89 14.36 16.46
N VAL A 844 12.49 13.92 15.35
CA VAL A 844 11.94 14.09 14.00
C VAL A 844 10.83 13.06 13.78
N GLU A 845 9.75 13.45 13.11
CA GLU A 845 8.63 12.55 12.78
C GLU A 845 8.53 12.25 11.28
N ILE A 846 9.04 13.14 10.43
CA ILE A 846 9.00 13.02 8.97
C ILE A 846 10.37 13.32 8.37
N LEU A 847 10.79 12.47 7.45
CA LEU A 847 11.99 12.66 6.64
C LEU A 847 11.58 13.00 5.20
N ILE A 848 12.13 14.08 4.64
CA ILE A 848 12.00 14.38 3.21
C ILE A 848 13.17 13.72 2.49
N GLN A 849 12.86 12.70 1.68
CA GLN A 849 13.81 12.19 0.70
C GLN A 849 13.73 13.08 -0.54
N ASP A 850 14.77 13.90 -0.72
CA ASP A 850 14.83 14.93 -1.76
C ASP A 850 15.92 14.64 -2.81
N TRP A 851 15.85 15.36 -3.93
CA TRP A 851 16.71 15.18 -5.11
C TRP A 851 16.65 13.74 -5.65
N LEU A 852 15.45 13.14 -5.65
CA LEU A 852 15.24 11.76 -6.11
C LEU A 852 15.58 11.60 -7.60
N SER A 853 15.14 12.51 -8.47
CA SER A 853 15.50 12.46 -9.89
C SER A 853 17.02 12.48 -10.09
N SER A 854 17.74 13.29 -9.31
CA SER A 854 19.20 13.43 -9.40
C SER A 854 19.93 12.14 -9.05
N VAL A 855 19.34 11.25 -8.25
CA VAL A 855 19.90 9.90 -8.04
C VAL A 855 20.09 9.19 -9.38
N TYR A 856 19.12 9.24 -10.28
CA TYR A 856 19.17 8.51 -11.56
C TYR A 856 19.83 9.30 -12.69
N GLU A 857 19.72 10.63 -12.63
CA GLU A 857 20.36 11.52 -13.58
C GLU A 857 21.88 11.54 -13.44
N ASP A 858 22.35 11.71 -12.20
CA ASP A 858 23.77 11.80 -11.88
C ASP A 858 24.38 10.42 -11.55
N MET A 859 23.60 9.39 -11.21
CA MET A 859 24.11 8.00 -11.08
C MET A 859 23.47 7.04 -12.09
N PRO A 860 23.87 7.08 -13.38
CA PRO A 860 23.43 6.11 -14.38
C PRO A 860 23.62 4.65 -13.96
N ASP A 861 24.65 4.39 -13.15
CA ASP A 861 24.97 3.10 -12.53
C ASP A 861 23.83 2.50 -11.71
N ALA A 862 22.94 3.33 -11.17
CA ALA A 862 21.74 2.87 -10.45
C ALA A 862 20.76 2.12 -11.36
N SER A 863 20.86 2.32 -12.69
CA SER A 863 20.01 1.68 -13.71
C SER A 863 20.73 0.62 -14.55
N TYR A 864 21.97 0.23 -14.20
CA TYR A 864 22.74 -0.79 -14.93
C TYR A 864 22.37 -2.23 -14.57
N ASP A 865 21.73 -2.42 -13.42
CA ASP A 865 21.23 -3.72 -12.96
C ASP A 865 19.79 -3.59 -12.44
N VAL A 866 19.17 -4.74 -12.24
CA VAL A 866 17.77 -4.89 -11.87
C VAL A 866 17.50 -4.46 -10.42
N TYR A 867 18.51 -4.47 -9.54
CA TYR A 867 18.30 -4.50 -8.10
C TYR A 867 18.62 -3.18 -7.41
N THR A 868 19.70 -2.49 -7.82
CA THR A 868 20.27 -1.35 -7.09
C THR A 868 19.24 -0.28 -6.71
N ALA A 869 18.46 0.20 -7.69
CA ALA A 869 17.46 1.23 -7.48
C ALA A 869 16.35 0.79 -6.53
N ARG A 870 15.79 -0.40 -6.77
CA ARG A 870 14.71 -0.97 -5.96
C ARG A 870 15.17 -1.25 -4.52
N GLU A 871 16.35 -1.85 -4.33
CA GLU A 871 16.91 -2.12 -3.01
C GLU A 871 17.16 -0.85 -2.20
N TYR A 872 17.61 0.24 -2.85
CA TYR A 872 17.74 1.55 -2.19
C TYR A 872 16.40 2.01 -1.59
N HIS A 873 15.31 1.95 -2.37
CA HIS A 873 13.98 2.33 -1.88
C HIS A 873 13.46 1.38 -0.80
N LEU A 874 13.63 0.06 -0.95
CA LEU A 874 13.18 -0.93 0.03
C LEU A 874 13.93 -0.82 1.37
N HIS A 875 15.24 -0.59 1.35
CA HIS A 875 16.02 -0.43 2.59
C HIS A 875 15.68 0.87 3.33
N LEU A 876 15.48 1.95 2.58
CA LEU A 876 14.97 3.23 3.12
C LEU A 876 13.60 3.03 3.78
N ALA A 877 12.68 2.34 3.10
CA ALA A 877 11.34 2.04 3.57
C ALA A 877 11.33 1.24 4.88
N GLU A 878 12.10 0.15 4.93
CA GLU A 878 12.11 -0.74 6.07
C GLU A 878 12.70 -0.07 7.31
N ALA A 879 13.77 0.72 7.14
CA ALA A 879 14.34 1.49 8.26
C ALA A 879 13.38 2.56 8.78
N ALA A 880 12.68 3.26 7.88
CA ALA A 880 11.66 4.24 8.24
C ALA A 880 10.52 3.60 9.05
N LYS A 881 10.04 2.44 8.60
CA LYS A 881 9.01 1.64 9.27
C LYS A 881 9.43 1.22 10.68
N GLN A 882 10.65 0.69 10.83
CA GLN A 882 11.19 0.27 12.12
C GLN A 882 11.35 1.45 13.10
N ALA A 883 11.72 2.63 12.59
CA ALA A 883 11.84 3.83 13.41
C ALA A 883 10.49 4.50 13.71
N GLY A 884 9.45 4.24 12.92
CA GLY A 884 8.17 4.93 12.99
C GLY A 884 8.23 6.35 12.41
N ILE A 885 9.05 6.54 11.37
CA ILE A 885 9.25 7.81 10.66
C ILE A 885 8.52 7.75 9.33
N LYS A 886 7.73 8.77 9.00
CA LYS A 886 7.07 8.86 7.69
C LYS A 886 8.01 9.47 6.65
N LEU A 887 7.81 9.11 5.39
CA LEU A 887 8.60 9.64 4.28
C LEU A 887 7.77 10.60 3.42
N ILE A 888 8.43 11.67 3.02
CA ILE A 888 8.05 12.52 1.90
C ILE A 888 8.98 12.19 0.72
N TYR A 889 8.43 11.97 -0.46
CA TYR A 889 9.21 11.94 -1.70
C TYR A 889 9.13 13.28 -2.41
N CYS A 890 10.29 13.76 -2.86
CA CYS A 890 10.46 15.07 -3.42
C CYS A 890 11.32 14.98 -4.69
N MET A 891 10.88 15.69 -5.73
CA MET A 891 11.40 15.57 -7.10
C MET A 891 11.45 14.11 -7.62
N PRO A 892 10.36 13.31 -7.46
CA PRO A 892 10.36 11.91 -7.88
C PRO A 892 10.19 11.77 -9.40
N LEU A 893 10.88 10.80 -9.99
CA LEU A 893 10.61 10.34 -11.35
C LEU A 893 9.37 9.44 -11.38
N ASN A 894 8.81 9.20 -12.57
CA ASN A 894 7.68 8.29 -12.76
C ASN A 894 7.85 6.91 -12.11
N PRO A 895 9.03 6.25 -12.19
CA PRO A 895 9.26 4.99 -11.50
C PRO A 895 9.21 5.12 -9.97
N ASP A 896 9.76 6.20 -9.40
CA ASP A 896 9.74 6.44 -7.95
C ASP A 896 8.30 6.55 -7.42
N ILE A 897 7.41 7.13 -8.23
CA ILE A 897 5.99 7.27 -7.91
C ILE A 897 5.32 5.91 -7.82
N LEU A 898 5.53 5.04 -8.81
CA LEU A 898 4.98 3.69 -8.79
C LEU A 898 5.64 2.81 -7.73
N GLU A 899 6.93 3.01 -7.44
CA GLU A 899 7.67 2.31 -6.39
C GLU A 899 7.07 2.57 -4.99
N THR A 900 6.29 3.65 -4.81
CA THR A 900 5.52 3.86 -3.56
C THR A 900 4.44 2.80 -3.31
N LEU A 901 4.08 1.99 -4.31
CA LEU A 901 3.20 0.84 -4.14
C LEU A 901 3.88 -0.27 -3.31
N GLU A 902 5.21 -0.43 -3.47
CA GLU A 902 6.02 -1.33 -2.63
C GLU A 902 6.49 -0.63 -1.34
N ASN A 903 6.87 0.65 -1.43
CA ASN A 903 7.26 1.45 -0.27
C ASN A 903 6.06 2.05 0.47
N THR A 904 5.50 1.27 1.40
CA THR A 904 4.35 1.68 2.23
C THR A 904 4.65 2.80 3.25
N GLN A 905 5.90 3.24 3.43
CA GLN A 905 6.25 4.34 4.34
C GLN A 905 6.21 5.72 3.69
N VAL A 906 6.08 5.80 2.36
CA VAL A 906 5.86 7.07 1.66
C VAL A 906 4.41 7.49 1.82
N HIS A 907 4.19 8.54 2.61
CA HIS A 907 2.85 9.05 2.91
C HIS A 907 2.50 10.25 2.04
N TYR A 908 3.49 11.07 1.70
CA TYR A 908 3.28 12.30 0.98
C TYR A 908 4.30 12.48 -0.14
N MET A 909 3.91 13.26 -1.13
CA MET A 909 4.72 13.51 -2.31
C MET A 909 4.57 14.95 -2.76
N ARG A 910 5.70 15.63 -2.95
CA ARG A 910 5.69 16.97 -3.54
C ARG A 910 5.42 16.80 -5.03
N ILE A 911 4.37 17.45 -5.51
CA ILE A 911 3.97 17.39 -6.92
C ILE A 911 4.01 18.76 -7.61
N SER A 912 4.47 19.79 -6.89
CA SER A 912 4.90 21.06 -7.47
C SER A 912 6.42 21.10 -7.59
N ASP A 913 6.91 22.03 -8.40
CA ASP A 913 8.31 22.46 -8.42
C ASP A 913 8.70 23.21 -7.12
N ASP A 914 10.00 23.41 -6.91
CA ASP A 914 10.61 24.17 -5.79
C ASP A 914 10.10 25.62 -5.76
N TYR A 915 9.76 26.17 -4.59
CA TYR A 915 9.17 27.52 -4.48
C TYR A 915 9.98 28.65 -5.16
N SER A 916 9.30 29.46 -5.98
CA SER A 916 9.86 30.55 -6.79
C SER A 916 8.74 31.41 -7.37
N THR A 917 8.94 32.73 -7.35
CA THR A 917 7.92 33.73 -7.72
C THR A 917 7.62 33.80 -9.22
N ASN A 918 8.41 33.14 -10.06
CA ASN A 918 8.37 33.28 -11.53
C ASN A 918 7.88 32.03 -12.26
N ILE A 919 7.37 31.03 -11.53
CA ILE A 919 6.88 29.77 -12.10
C ILE A 919 5.48 29.42 -11.57
N ASN A 920 4.69 28.72 -12.39
CA ASN A 920 3.28 28.38 -12.08
C ASN A 920 3.17 27.12 -11.20
N GLN A 921 3.76 27.14 -10.02
CA GLN A 921 3.83 25.98 -9.12
C GLN A 921 2.49 25.56 -8.54
N TRP A 922 1.54 26.48 -8.57
CA TRP A 922 0.18 26.18 -8.21
C TRP A 922 -0.38 25.11 -9.15
N ASN A 923 0.09 24.96 -10.40
CA ASN A 923 -0.47 24.01 -11.38
C ASN A 923 -0.14 22.54 -11.08
N ILE A 924 -0.89 21.94 -10.16
CA ILE A 924 -0.70 20.55 -9.70
C ILE A 924 -1.91 19.63 -9.97
N GLY A 925 -3.03 20.16 -10.46
CA GLY A 925 -4.32 19.44 -10.49
C GLY A 925 -4.30 18.10 -11.23
N ARG A 926 -3.51 17.97 -12.30
CA ARG A 926 -3.36 16.70 -13.03
C ARG A 926 -2.44 15.71 -12.30
N ALA A 927 -1.36 16.19 -11.68
CA ALA A 927 -0.45 15.36 -10.90
C ALA A 927 -1.10 14.84 -9.61
N SER A 928 -2.00 15.63 -9.00
CA SER A 928 -2.84 15.22 -7.86
C SER A 928 -3.67 13.97 -8.16
N MET A 929 -4.14 13.81 -9.40
CA MET A 929 -4.98 12.67 -9.80
C MET A 929 -4.25 11.34 -9.64
N VAL A 930 -3.02 11.26 -10.16
CA VAL A 930 -2.25 10.02 -10.21
C VAL A 930 -1.77 9.63 -8.82
N THR A 931 -1.20 10.58 -8.08
CA THR A 931 -0.65 10.34 -6.74
C THR A 931 -1.72 9.95 -5.73
N TRP A 932 -2.87 10.64 -5.77
CA TRP A 932 -4.03 10.28 -4.96
C TRP A 932 -4.52 8.87 -5.26
N ALA A 933 -4.64 8.49 -6.54
CA ALA A 933 -5.16 7.18 -6.93
C ALA A 933 -4.34 6.00 -6.37
N ILE A 934 -3.01 6.16 -6.26
CA ILE A 934 -2.10 5.14 -5.67
C ILE A 934 -1.91 5.30 -4.15
N GLY A 935 -2.78 6.09 -3.51
CA GLY A 935 -2.83 6.24 -2.06
C GLY A 935 -1.66 7.02 -1.47
N VAL A 936 -1.11 7.99 -2.19
CA VAL A 936 -0.10 8.94 -1.68
C VAL A 936 -0.71 10.34 -1.67
N ILE A 937 -0.48 11.10 -0.60
CA ILE A 937 -1.06 12.45 -0.47
C ILE A 937 -0.18 13.46 -1.22
N PRO A 938 -0.70 14.14 -2.25
CA PRO A 938 0.05 15.19 -2.92
C PRO A 938 0.20 16.42 -2.01
N PHE A 939 1.25 17.21 -2.23
CA PHE A 939 1.30 18.57 -1.70
C PHE A 939 2.01 19.53 -2.65
N LYS A 940 1.64 20.80 -2.52
CA LYS A 940 2.37 21.94 -3.09
C LYS A 940 3.45 22.37 -2.09
N ASP A 941 4.62 22.73 -2.59
CA ASP A 941 5.69 23.33 -1.80
C ASP A 941 5.25 24.62 -1.05
N THR A 942 6.16 25.17 -0.25
CA THR A 942 5.99 26.41 0.53
C THR A 942 5.54 27.62 -0.31
N PHE A 943 5.16 28.71 0.35
CA PHE A 943 4.82 29.97 -0.31
C PHE A 943 4.98 31.18 0.62
N TRP A 944 5.16 32.35 0.01
CA TRP A 944 5.07 33.62 0.72
C TRP A 944 3.61 34.06 0.86
N THR A 945 3.26 34.55 2.05
CA THR A 945 1.96 35.16 2.31
C THR A 945 1.93 36.64 1.92
N ASN A 946 3.10 37.26 1.80
CA ASN A 946 3.24 38.64 1.37
C ASN A 946 3.97 38.70 0.02
N SER A 947 3.45 39.53 -0.90
CA SER A 947 3.97 39.66 -2.26
C SER A 947 5.43 40.11 -2.31
N ILE A 948 5.93 40.81 -1.30
CA ILE A 948 7.31 41.30 -1.28
C ILE A 948 7.95 40.89 0.05
N GLN A 949 9.11 40.22 -0.02
CA GLN A 949 9.97 39.94 1.13
C GLN A 949 11.17 40.92 1.17
N PRO A 950 11.25 41.82 2.16
CA PRO A 950 12.33 42.79 2.24
C PRO A 950 13.70 42.13 2.37
N GLN A 951 14.65 42.55 1.52
CA GLN A 951 16.01 42.00 1.50
C GLN A 951 16.02 40.49 1.28
N SER A 952 15.14 39.99 0.40
CA SER A 952 15.17 38.59 0.01
C SER A 952 16.53 38.23 -0.62
N PRO A 953 17.15 37.10 -0.22
CA PRO A 953 18.42 36.65 -0.79
C PRO A 953 18.31 36.27 -2.28
N TYR A 954 17.10 36.08 -2.79
CA TYR A 954 16.84 35.77 -4.20
C TYR A 954 16.70 37.01 -5.09
N GLY A 955 16.73 38.23 -4.53
CA GLY A 955 16.58 39.47 -5.28
C GLY A 955 15.24 40.16 -5.04
N GLN A 956 14.98 41.26 -5.78
CA GLN A 956 13.73 42.02 -5.68
C GLN A 956 12.65 41.41 -6.57
N PHE A 957 12.22 40.20 -6.20
CA PHE A 957 11.08 39.56 -6.85
C PHE A 957 9.78 39.83 -6.09
N THR A 958 8.68 39.85 -6.83
CA THR A 958 7.33 40.00 -6.30
C THR A 958 6.59 38.70 -6.56
N GLU A 959 5.95 38.12 -5.55
CA GLU A 959 5.00 37.01 -5.72
C GLU A 959 3.61 37.58 -6.09
N PRO A 960 3.16 37.43 -7.35
CA PRO A 960 1.88 37.97 -7.79
C PRO A 960 0.68 37.13 -7.33
N ASN A 961 0.87 35.85 -6.99
CA ASN A 961 -0.18 34.86 -6.81
C ASN A 961 -0.32 34.37 -5.35
N ILE A 962 -0.12 35.25 -4.35
CA ILE A 962 -0.13 34.88 -2.92
C ILE A 962 -1.40 34.10 -2.50
N GLU A 963 -2.58 34.54 -2.94
CA GLU A 963 -3.86 33.93 -2.58
C GLU A 963 -4.08 32.60 -3.32
N LEU A 964 -3.66 32.51 -4.58
CA LEU A 964 -3.76 31.29 -5.38
C LEU A 964 -2.83 30.20 -4.83
N ASN A 965 -1.58 30.55 -4.50
CA ASN A 965 -0.63 29.64 -3.88
C ASN A 965 -1.14 29.10 -2.54
N ALA A 966 -1.73 29.98 -1.72
CA ALA A 966 -2.30 29.61 -0.43
C ALA A 966 -3.52 28.67 -0.59
N LEU A 967 -4.43 28.98 -1.52
CA LEU A 967 -5.59 28.15 -1.83
C LEU A 967 -5.18 26.77 -2.36
N VAL A 968 -4.25 26.71 -3.31
CA VAL A 968 -3.77 25.44 -3.88
C VAL A 968 -3.05 24.60 -2.84
N ALA A 969 -2.21 25.19 -1.98
CA ALA A 969 -1.59 24.45 -0.88
C ALA A 969 -2.66 23.77 -0.01
N LEU A 970 -3.72 24.50 0.36
CA LEU A 970 -4.84 23.97 1.14
C LEU A 970 -5.63 22.88 0.39
N MET A 971 -5.88 23.08 -0.91
CA MET A 971 -6.60 22.15 -1.78
C MET A 971 -5.76 20.93 -2.18
N SER A 972 -4.45 20.93 -1.95
CA SER A 972 -3.57 19.78 -2.19
C SER A 972 -3.72 18.67 -1.14
N LEU A 973 -4.39 18.95 -0.01
CA LEU A 973 -4.60 18.04 1.14
C LEU A 973 -3.35 17.74 1.99
N GLY A 974 -2.15 17.84 1.42
CA GLY A 974 -0.90 17.58 2.14
C GLY A 974 -0.40 18.75 3.01
N GLY A 975 0.91 18.89 3.13
CA GLY A 975 1.54 19.91 3.97
C GLY A 975 1.23 21.33 3.48
N VAL A 976 0.78 22.20 4.40
CA VAL A 976 0.60 23.63 4.14
C VAL A 976 1.59 24.39 5.00
N ALA A 977 2.60 24.97 4.36
CA ALA A 977 3.65 25.71 5.04
C ALA A 977 3.89 27.08 4.42
N ILE A 978 4.02 28.10 5.29
CA ILE A 978 4.46 29.44 4.90
C ILE A 978 5.98 29.56 5.03
N SER A 979 6.57 30.60 4.45
CA SER A 979 8.03 30.80 4.46
C SER A 979 8.48 32.27 4.52
N ASP A 980 7.65 33.15 5.06
CA ASP A 980 7.91 34.59 5.14
C ASP A 980 9.02 34.97 6.14
N LYS A 981 9.65 36.11 5.91
CA LYS A 981 10.56 36.75 6.88
C LYS A 981 9.84 37.09 8.19
N ILE A 982 10.56 37.06 9.31
CA ILE A 982 10.12 37.64 10.58
C ILE A 982 9.65 39.09 10.36
N GLY A 983 8.45 39.41 10.85
CA GLY A 983 7.83 40.73 10.74
C GLY A 983 7.14 41.02 9.40
N ASN A 984 7.10 40.06 8.47
CA ASN A 984 6.56 40.28 7.12
C ASN A 984 5.47 39.29 6.69
N THR A 985 4.99 38.44 7.59
CA THR A 985 3.87 37.53 7.33
C THR A 985 2.56 38.31 7.16
N ASP A 986 1.81 38.08 6.08
CA ASP A 986 0.46 38.61 5.96
C ASP A 986 -0.54 37.70 6.68
N PHE A 987 -0.87 38.08 7.92
CA PHE A 987 -1.82 37.32 8.74
C PHE A 987 -3.21 37.22 8.09
N ARG A 988 -3.58 38.12 7.17
CA ARG A 988 -4.87 38.02 6.46
C ARG A 988 -4.91 36.76 5.62
N VAL A 989 -3.83 36.42 4.91
CA VAL A 989 -3.74 35.19 4.12
C VAL A 989 -3.74 33.97 5.05
N VAL A 990 -2.93 33.99 6.11
CA VAL A 990 -2.84 32.88 7.10
C VAL A 990 -4.19 32.57 7.74
N ASN A 991 -4.91 33.61 8.19
CA ASN A 991 -6.18 33.48 8.85
C ASN A 991 -7.27 32.90 7.92
N ARG A 992 -7.12 32.97 6.59
CA ARG A 992 -8.07 32.37 5.66
C ARG A 992 -7.89 30.86 5.49
N LEU A 993 -6.74 30.31 5.89
CA LEU A 993 -6.39 28.89 5.71
C LEU A 993 -6.79 28.00 6.89
N CYS A 994 -6.79 28.54 8.10
CA CYS A 994 -6.91 27.77 9.33
C CYS A 994 -7.75 28.47 10.41
N ARG A 995 -8.10 27.72 11.45
CA ARG A 995 -8.63 28.28 12.70
C ARG A 995 -7.48 28.90 13.52
N LEU A 996 -7.81 29.65 14.57
CA LEU A 996 -6.79 30.29 15.42
C LEU A 996 -5.83 29.32 16.14
N ASP A 997 -6.17 28.04 16.28
CA ASP A 997 -5.26 27.00 16.82
C ASP A 997 -4.34 26.36 15.76
N GLY A 998 -4.46 26.76 14.50
CA GLY A 998 -3.67 26.26 13.38
C GLY A 998 -4.25 25.02 12.70
N VAL A 999 -5.47 24.58 13.04
CA VAL A 999 -6.17 23.52 12.30
C VAL A 999 -6.55 24.04 10.91
N LEU A 1000 -6.06 23.37 9.86
CA LEU A 1000 -6.35 23.70 8.46
C LEU A 1000 -7.81 23.40 8.13
N LEU A 1001 -8.48 24.33 7.43
CA LEU A 1001 -9.83 24.19 6.91
C LEU A 1001 -9.78 23.62 5.49
N ARG A 1002 -9.62 22.31 5.38
CA ARG A 1002 -9.23 21.61 4.15
C ARG A 1002 -10.37 20.75 3.57
N PRO A 1003 -10.31 20.37 2.29
CA PRO A 1003 -11.28 19.43 1.69
C PRO A 1003 -11.05 17.98 2.17
N GLU A 1004 -11.93 17.05 1.76
CA GLU A 1004 -11.77 15.60 2.04
C GLU A 1004 -10.77 14.91 1.11
N ARG A 1005 -10.55 15.46 -0.09
CA ARG A 1005 -9.62 14.92 -1.11
C ARG A 1005 -8.81 16.04 -1.77
N PRO A 1006 -7.64 15.77 -2.38
CA PRO A 1006 -6.94 16.79 -3.13
C PRO A 1006 -7.78 17.24 -4.33
N ALA A 1007 -7.64 18.52 -4.70
CA ALA A 1007 -8.24 19.02 -5.92
C ALA A 1007 -7.56 18.41 -7.16
N THR A 1008 -8.39 17.94 -8.08
CA THR A 1008 -7.97 17.28 -9.31
C THR A 1008 -8.54 17.97 -10.52
N ALA A 1009 -7.84 17.89 -11.65
CA ALA A 1009 -8.36 18.41 -12.92
C ALA A 1009 -9.68 17.71 -13.28
N MET A 1010 -10.69 18.51 -13.66
CA MET A 1010 -11.99 17.98 -14.09
C MET A 1010 -11.87 17.35 -15.47
N ASP A 1011 -12.68 16.32 -15.74
CA ASP A 1011 -12.67 15.59 -17.00
C ASP A 1011 -12.85 16.52 -18.22
N SER A 1012 -13.71 17.53 -18.11
CA SER A 1012 -13.95 18.49 -19.21
C SER A 1012 -12.69 19.19 -19.70
N THR A 1013 -11.69 19.41 -18.83
CA THR A 1013 -10.39 20.05 -19.20
C THR A 1013 -9.55 19.22 -20.18
N PHE A 1014 -9.87 17.93 -20.35
CA PHE A 1014 -9.20 17.05 -21.29
C PHE A 1014 -9.85 17.07 -22.68
N LEU A 1015 -11.05 17.65 -22.84
CA LEU A 1015 -11.69 17.84 -24.13
C LEU A 1015 -10.91 18.88 -24.95
N GLY A 1016 -10.51 18.54 -26.17
CA GLY A 1016 -9.79 19.47 -27.03
C GLY A 1016 -10.68 20.58 -27.60
N ILE A 1017 -11.83 20.20 -28.17
CA ILE A 1017 -12.82 21.12 -28.76
C ILE A 1017 -14.10 21.01 -27.93
N GLY A 1018 -14.63 22.15 -27.46
CA GLY A 1018 -15.86 22.21 -26.68
C GLY A 1018 -15.67 22.08 -25.15
N GLY A 1019 -14.45 21.82 -24.67
CA GLY A 1019 -14.09 21.92 -23.25
C GLY A 1019 -13.48 23.27 -22.87
N PRO A 1020 -13.32 23.54 -21.55
CA PRO A 1020 -12.72 24.78 -21.06
C PRO A 1020 -11.25 24.90 -21.48
N GLN A 1021 -10.87 26.04 -22.06
CA GLN A 1021 -9.49 26.34 -22.42
C GLN A 1021 -8.76 27.00 -21.23
N GLY A 1022 -8.27 26.19 -20.31
CA GLY A 1022 -7.62 26.64 -19.08
C GLY A 1022 -7.57 25.53 -18.02
N GLU A 1023 -7.42 25.92 -16.75
CA GLU A 1023 -7.46 24.99 -15.63
C GLU A 1023 -8.82 25.07 -14.93
N MET A 1024 -9.44 23.90 -14.70
CA MET A 1024 -10.67 23.75 -13.92
C MET A 1024 -10.55 22.52 -13.03
N TRP A 1025 -10.55 22.71 -11.72
CA TRP A 1025 -10.29 21.65 -10.75
C TRP A 1025 -11.44 21.48 -9.78
N HIS A 1026 -11.70 20.25 -9.39
CA HIS A 1026 -12.77 19.90 -8.45
C HIS A 1026 -12.22 19.23 -7.19
N THR A 1027 -12.81 19.58 -6.06
CA THR A 1027 -12.73 18.85 -4.79
C THR A 1027 -14.04 19.04 -4.01
N TYR A 1028 -14.16 18.42 -2.85
CA TYR A 1028 -15.32 18.55 -1.98
C TYR A 1028 -14.95 18.54 -0.50
N ALA A 1029 -15.85 19.06 0.32
CA ALA A 1029 -15.81 18.92 1.77
C ALA A 1029 -17.13 18.33 2.27
N SER A 1030 -17.09 17.70 3.45
CA SER A 1030 -18.27 17.16 4.11
C SER A 1030 -18.39 17.63 5.56
N ASP A 1031 -19.49 17.28 6.22
CA ASP A 1031 -19.60 17.33 7.68
C ASP A 1031 -19.02 16.05 8.33
N GLU A 1032 -18.87 16.00 9.66
CA GLU A 1032 -18.25 14.83 10.33
C GLU A 1032 -19.02 13.51 10.04
N ARG A 1033 -20.34 13.60 9.81
CA ARG A 1033 -21.22 12.45 9.57
C ARG A 1033 -21.33 12.03 8.10
N HIS A 1034 -20.72 12.78 7.17
CA HIS A 1034 -20.85 12.55 5.72
C HIS A 1034 -22.33 12.53 5.28
N SER A 1035 -23.15 13.38 5.91
CA SER A 1035 -24.54 13.60 5.55
C SER A 1035 -24.74 14.82 4.65
N PHE A 1036 -23.73 15.69 4.56
CA PHE A 1036 -23.77 16.89 3.73
C PHE A 1036 -22.44 17.07 3.00
N PHE A 1037 -22.49 17.29 1.68
CA PHE A 1037 -21.32 17.46 0.83
C PHE A 1037 -21.40 18.79 0.07
N VAL A 1038 -20.33 19.56 0.09
CA VAL A 1038 -20.19 20.82 -0.65
C VAL A 1038 -19.09 20.66 -1.68
N GLU A 1039 -19.36 21.09 -2.91
CA GLU A 1039 -18.40 20.99 -4.01
C GLU A 1039 -17.68 22.30 -4.23
N TYR A 1040 -16.41 22.20 -4.57
CA TYR A 1040 -15.55 23.31 -4.90
C TYR A 1040 -15.02 23.12 -6.31
N VAL A 1041 -15.29 24.09 -7.18
CA VAL A 1041 -14.70 24.15 -8.52
C VAL A 1041 -13.85 25.41 -8.62
N MET A 1042 -12.55 25.24 -8.71
CA MET A 1042 -11.61 26.34 -8.95
C MET A 1042 -11.35 26.45 -10.45
N ILE A 1043 -11.40 27.67 -10.99
CA ILE A 1043 -10.94 27.96 -12.35
C ILE A 1043 -9.79 28.96 -12.32
N THR A 1044 -8.84 28.79 -13.22
CA THR A 1044 -7.77 29.76 -13.45
C THR A 1044 -7.20 29.61 -14.85
N ASN A 1045 -6.55 30.64 -15.37
CA ASN A 1045 -5.99 30.68 -16.73
C ASN A 1045 -7.01 30.31 -17.82
N LEU A 1046 -8.30 30.58 -17.60
CA LEU A 1046 -9.35 30.31 -18.57
C LEU A 1046 -9.36 31.40 -19.64
N THR A 1047 -9.08 31.05 -20.90
CA THR A 1047 -8.90 32.04 -21.99
C THR A 1047 -10.20 32.57 -22.58
N GLU A 1048 -11.33 31.93 -22.28
CA GLU A 1048 -12.66 32.38 -22.68
C GLU A 1048 -13.71 31.93 -21.67
N SER A 1049 -14.85 32.61 -21.58
CA SER A 1049 -15.89 32.19 -20.63
C SER A 1049 -16.48 30.83 -21.01
N TYR A 1050 -16.73 29.97 -20.02
CA TYR A 1050 -17.21 28.60 -20.21
C TYR A 1050 -18.58 28.39 -19.57
N GLN A 1051 -19.43 27.57 -20.20
CA GLN A 1051 -20.77 27.23 -19.69
C GLN A 1051 -20.73 25.88 -19.00
N PHE A 1052 -20.71 25.89 -17.67
CA PHE A 1052 -20.64 24.69 -16.85
C PHE A 1052 -22.04 24.13 -16.55
N THR A 1053 -22.23 22.82 -16.72
CA THR A 1053 -23.54 22.16 -16.60
C THR A 1053 -23.63 21.17 -15.44
N TRP A 1054 -24.86 20.77 -15.06
CA TRP A 1054 -25.07 19.76 -14.02
C TRP A 1054 -24.50 18.39 -14.42
N ASN A 1055 -24.58 18.03 -15.71
CA ASN A 1055 -24.03 16.76 -16.21
C ASN A 1055 -22.50 16.70 -16.03
N GLU A 1056 -21.79 17.80 -16.21
CA GLU A 1056 -20.34 17.85 -15.99
C GLU A 1056 -19.99 17.67 -14.51
N LEU A 1057 -20.75 18.30 -13.61
CA LEU A 1057 -20.63 18.05 -12.18
C LEU A 1057 -20.89 16.57 -11.88
N PHE A 1058 -22.05 16.04 -12.28
CA PHE A 1058 -22.46 14.66 -12.04
C PHE A 1058 -21.40 13.64 -12.47
N ASN A 1059 -20.85 13.78 -13.69
CA ASN A 1059 -19.81 12.89 -14.19
C ASN A 1059 -18.54 12.92 -13.32
N THR A 1060 -18.19 14.10 -12.80
CA THR A 1060 -17.06 14.24 -11.87
C THR A 1060 -17.36 13.55 -10.54
N LEU A 1061 -18.56 13.75 -9.99
CA LEU A 1061 -18.97 13.16 -8.72
C LEU A 1061 -19.05 11.63 -8.77
N ASP A 1062 -19.57 11.07 -9.87
CA ASP A 1062 -19.57 9.62 -10.11
C ASP A 1062 -18.15 9.07 -10.29
N GLY A 1063 -17.27 9.87 -10.89
CA GLY A 1063 -15.86 9.56 -11.13
C GLY A 1063 -15.01 9.44 -9.87
N ASP A 1064 -15.33 10.22 -8.83
CA ASP A 1064 -14.55 10.31 -7.59
C ASP A 1064 -14.58 9.02 -6.74
N GLY A 1065 -15.58 8.16 -6.95
CA GLY A 1065 -15.66 6.85 -6.29
C GLY A 1065 -15.91 6.90 -4.78
N GLU A 1066 -16.51 7.98 -4.27
CA GLU A 1066 -16.82 8.13 -2.84
C GLU A 1066 -18.04 7.28 -2.44
N PRO A 1067 -17.87 6.26 -1.57
CA PRO A 1067 -18.96 5.36 -1.21
C PRO A 1067 -19.99 6.04 -0.31
N ASN A 1068 -21.28 5.80 -0.55
CA ASN A 1068 -22.43 6.32 0.22
C ASN A 1068 -22.73 7.81 0.07
N ARG A 1069 -22.15 8.49 -0.92
CA ARG A 1069 -22.49 9.87 -1.24
C ARG A 1069 -23.80 9.94 -2.03
N GLU A 1070 -24.78 10.67 -1.51
CA GLU A 1070 -26.00 11.02 -2.25
C GLU A 1070 -25.74 12.28 -3.09
N ILE A 1071 -25.93 12.19 -4.41
CA ILE A 1071 -25.75 13.31 -5.33
C ILE A 1071 -27.06 14.09 -5.39
N SER A 1072 -27.01 15.39 -5.03
CA SER A 1072 -28.20 16.24 -5.09
C SER A 1072 -28.60 16.57 -6.52
N ASP A 1073 -29.91 16.62 -6.77
CA ASP A 1073 -30.49 17.10 -8.02
C ASP A 1073 -30.39 18.62 -8.16
N ASN A 1074 -30.20 19.36 -7.07
CA ASN A 1074 -30.24 20.82 -7.07
C ASN A 1074 -29.10 21.42 -6.24
N TYR A 1075 -28.39 22.37 -6.85
CA TYR A 1075 -27.33 23.14 -6.21
C TYR A 1075 -27.59 24.64 -6.37
N VAL A 1076 -27.24 25.38 -5.32
CA VAL A 1076 -27.00 26.82 -5.39
C VAL A 1076 -25.50 27.01 -5.53
N VAL A 1077 -25.10 27.76 -6.56
CA VAL A 1077 -23.69 27.97 -6.92
C VAL A 1077 -23.35 29.44 -6.77
N PHE A 1078 -22.27 29.77 -6.06
CA PHE A 1078 -21.78 31.15 -5.96
C PHE A 1078 -20.27 31.20 -6.10
N ASP A 1079 -19.76 32.34 -6.55
CA ASP A 1079 -18.34 32.63 -6.63
C ASP A 1079 -17.87 33.32 -5.34
N MET A 1080 -16.77 32.85 -4.74
CA MET A 1080 -16.19 33.45 -3.55
C MET A 1080 -15.80 34.92 -3.72
N ILE A 1081 -15.57 35.40 -4.95
CA ILE A 1081 -15.30 36.82 -5.23
C ILE A 1081 -16.56 37.68 -5.05
N ALA A 1082 -17.74 37.15 -5.38
CA ALA A 1082 -19.01 37.85 -5.27
C ALA A 1082 -20.12 36.91 -4.75
N PRO A 1083 -20.09 36.51 -3.46
CA PRO A 1083 -21.01 35.48 -2.93
C PRO A 1083 -22.50 35.85 -2.98
N SER A 1084 -22.81 37.14 -3.12
CA SER A 1084 -24.18 37.63 -3.32
C SER A 1084 -24.75 37.32 -4.70
N ASN A 1085 -23.90 36.98 -5.68
CA ASN A 1085 -24.29 36.57 -7.02
C ASN A 1085 -24.30 35.05 -7.08
N TYR A 1086 -25.49 34.46 -7.16
CA TYR A 1086 -25.67 33.02 -7.16
C TYR A 1086 -26.43 32.54 -8.41
N TYR A 1087 -26.20 31.28 -8.75
CA TYR A 1087 -26.80 30.55 -9.86
C TYR A 1087 -27.54 29.33 -9.33
N TRP A 1088 -28.61 28.95 -10.01
CA TRP A 1088 -29.31 27.69 -9.76
C TRP A 1088 -28.87 26.66 -10.78
N LEU A 1089 -28.42 25.50 -10.30
CA LEU A 1089 -28.02 24.38 -11.13
C LEU A 1089 -28.85 23.16 -10.76
N SER A 1090 -29.58 22.59 -11.74
CA SER A 1090 -30.52 21.49 -11.50
C SER A 1090 -30.36 20.39 -12.56
N SER A 1091 -30.60 19.13 -12.16
CA SER A 1091 -30.67 17.98 -13.07
C SER A 1091 -31.89 18.04 -14.00
N ALA A 1092 -32.98 18.70 -13.59
CA ALA A 1092 -34.24 18.77 -14.33
C ALA A 1092 -34.24 19.82 -15.45
N ASN A 1093 -33.34 20.81 -15.40
CA ASN A 1093 -33.30 21.94 -16.33
C ASN A 1093 -31.94 21.99 -17.05
N THR A 1094 -31.91 22.52 -18.27
CA THR A 1094 -30.66 22.78 -19.01
C THR A 1094 -29.91 24.04 -18.52
N SER A 1095 -30.09 24.41 -17.25
CA SER A 1095 -29.42 25.58 -16.64
C SER A 1095 -27.91 25.36 -16.61
N SER A 1096 -27.15 26.41 -16.91
CA SER A 1096 -25.68 26.41 -16.83
C SER A 1096 -25.18 27.54 -15.95
N VAL A 1097 -24.00 27.35 -15.37
CA VAL A 1097 -23.24 28.38 -14.65
C VAL A 1097 -22.21 28.96 -15.60
N ARG A 1098 -22.24 30.28 -15.80
CA ARG A 1098 -21.25 30.97 -16.62
C ARG A 1098 -19.97 31.17 -15.82
N MET A 1099 -18.94 30.41 -16.14
CA MET A 1099 -17.58 30.55 -15.63
C MET A 1099 -16.87 31.66 -16.41
N PRO A 1100 -16.40 32.75 -15.77
CA PRO A 1100 -15.81 33.90 -16.46
C PRO A 1100 -14.39 33.61 -16.98
N GLU A 1101 -13.99 34.36 -18.01
CA GLU A 1101 -12.60 34.38 -18.47
C GLU A 1101 -11.67 34.90 -17.35
N CYS A 1102 -10.54 34.24 -17.15
CA CYS A 1102 -9.50 34.59 -16.17
C CYS A 1102 -8.10 34.28 -16.72
N SER A 1103 -7.77 34.86 -17.87
CA SER A 1103 -6.49 34.68 -18.57
C SER A 1103 -5.27 35.12 -17.76
N GLN A 1104 -4.18 34.33 -17.82
CA GLN A 1104 -2.90 34.69 -17.19
C GLN A 1104 -2.28 35.93 -17.84
N ASN A 1105 -1.68 36.81 -17.04
CA ASN A 1105 -0.76 37.81 -17.53
C ASN A 1105 0.65 37.21 -17.70
N LEU A 1106 1.05 36.94 -18.94
CA LEU A 1106 2.33 36.32 -19.27
C LEU A 1106 3.56 37.16 -18.90
N THR A 1107 3.41 38.47 -18.69
CA THR A 1107 4.54 39.37 -18.33
C THR A 1107 4.79 39.41 -16.83
N THR A 1108 3.74 39.33 -16.03
CA THR A 1108 3.83 39.38 -14.56
C THR A 1108 3.67 38.01 -13.90
N PHE A 1109 3.40 36.96 -14.67
CA PHE A 1109 3.02 35.62 -14.20
C PHE A 1109 1.76 35.60 -13.31
N TYR A 1110 1.01 36.70 -13.24
CA TYR A 1110 -0.22 36.77 -12.46
C TYR A 1110 -1.34 35.93 -13.09
N SER A 1111 -1.88 34.99 -12.32
CA SER A 1111 -2.94 34.07 -12.69
C SER A 1111 -4.20 34.37 -11.86
N PRO A 1112 -5.15 35.16 -12.38
CA PRO A 1112 -6.43 35.34 -11.68
C PRO A 1112 -7.16 34.00 -11.58
N PHE A 1113 -7.93 33.82 -10.52
CA PHE A 1113 -8.69 32.60 -10.28
C PHE A 1113 -10.06 32.93 -9.70
N HIS A 1114 -11.00 32.01 -9.88
CA HIS A 1114 -12.30 32.03 -9.22
C HIS A 1114 -12.53 30.70 -8.50
N LEU A 1115 -13.20 30.74 -7.35
CA LEU A 1115 -13.59 29.54 -6.61
C LEU A 1115 -15.11 29.51 -6.50
N PHE A 1116 -15.72 28.60 -7.23
CA PHE A 1116 -17.16 28.37 -7.20
C PHE A 1116 -17.50 27.32 -6.16
N VAL A 1117 -18.48 27.64 -5.31
CA VAL A 1117 -18.97 26.78 -4.24
C VAL A 1117 -20.37 26.29 -4.61
N PHE A 1118 -20.56 24.97 -4.65
CA PHE A 1118 -21.82 24.33 -4.98
C PHE A 1118 -22.40 23.73 -3.70
N VAL A 1119 -23.43 24.39 -3.19
CA VAL A 1119 -24.11 23.96 -1.97
C VAL A 1119 -25.36 23.17 -2.35
N PRO A 1120 -25.51 21.92 -1.93
CA PRO A 1120 -26.71 21.14 -2.25
C PRO A 1120 -27.92 21.75 -1.54
N PHE A 1121 -29.02 21.88 -2.27
CA PHE A 1121 -30.27 22.43 -1.76
C PHE A 1121 -31.26 21.30 -1.39
N PRO A 1122 -31.62 21.14 -0.10
CA PRO A 1122 -32.61 20.16 0.31
C PRO A 1122 -34.03 20.70 0.10
N THR A 1123 -34.88 19.91 -0.58
CA THR A 1123 -36.25 20.31 -0.93
C THR A 1123 -37.17 20.58 0.27
N GLN A 1124 -36.78 20.15 1.47
CA GLN A 1124 -37.59 20.21 2.68
C GLN A 1124 -37.39 21.49 3.51
N SER A 1125 -36.31 22.24 3.28
CA SER A 1125 -35.99 23.47 4.05
C SER A 1125 -35.97 24.71 3.16
N ASN A 1126 -36.27 25.85 3.75
CA ASN A 1126 -36.19 27.17 3.11
C ASN A 1126 -34.89 27.91 3.48
N TRP A 1127 -33.95 27.24 4.14
CA TRP A 1127 -32.65 27.79 4.51
C TRP A 1127 -31.53 27.09 3.73
N LEU A 1128 -30.40 27.78 3.57
CA LEU A 1128 -29.17 27.28 2.94
C LEU A 1128 -27.96 27.80 3.71
N LEU A 1129 -26.96 26.95 3.96
CA LEU A 1129 -25.69 27.37 4.54
C LEU A 1129 -24.71 27.86 3.46
N PHE A 1130 -24.20 29.09 3.58
CA PHE A 1130 -23.07 29.57 2.77
C PHE A 1130 -21.72 29.36 3.47
N GLY A 1131 -21.73 29.25 4.81
CA GLY A 1131 -20.55 28.95 5.62
C GLY A 1131 -19.81 30.20 6.11
N GLU A 1132 -18.53 30.03 6.46
CA GLU A 1132 -17.64 31.10 6.92
C GLU A 1132 -16.94 31.75 5.71
N LEU A 1133 -17.61 32.70 5.06
CA LEU A 1133 -17.13 33.34 3.82
C LEU A 1133 -15.81 34.12 3.97
N THR A 1134 -15.35 34.33 5.22
CA THR A 1134 -14.04 34.94 5.49
C THR A 1134 -12.88 33.96 5.27
N LYS A 1135 -13.12 32.66 5.12
CA LYS A 1135 -12.09 31.63 4.88
C LYS A 1135 -11.98 31.28 3.39
N GLN A 1136 -10.88 30.64 2.99
CA GLN A 1136 -10.71 30.16 1.61
C GLN A 1136 -11.77 29.13 1.25
N LEU A 1137 -11.96 28.15 2.13
CA LEU A 1137 -13.00 27.12 2.02
C LEU A 1137 -14.06 27.38 3.09
N PRO A 1138 -15.24 27.93 2.72
CA PRO A 1138 -16.22 28.41 3.68
C PRO A 1138 -16.96 27.30 4.42
N ILE A 1139 -16.96 26.05 3.92
CA ILE A 1139 -17.64 24.92 4.56
C ILE A 1139 -16.68 23.73 4.56
N THR A 1140 -16.20 23.35 5.74
CA THR A 1140 -15.32 22.19 5.92
C THR A 1140 -15.67 21.47 7.22
N ARG A 1141 -15.39 20.17 7.32
CA ARG A 1141 -15.65 19.40 8.54
C ARG A 1141 -14.93 19.94 9.78
N GLN A 1142 -13.78 20.58 9.60
CA GLN A 1142 -12.99 21.12 10.71
C GLN A 1142 -13.67 22.34 11.34
N ARG A 1143 -14.59 22.99 10.60
CA ARG A 1143 -15.42 24.09 11.08
C ARG A 1143 -16.86 23.67 11.34
N PHE A 1144 -17.43 22.75 10.57
CA PHE A 1144 -18.84 22.36 10.64
C PHE A 1144 -18.97 20.87 10.92
N ALA A 1145 -19.24 20.53 12.18
CA ALA A 1145 -19.32 19.13 12.62
C ALA A 1145 -20.57 18.42 12.11
N PHE A 1146 -21.70 19.15 12.10
CA PHE A 1146 -23.01 18.61 11.78
C PHE A 1146 -23.86 19.69 11.13
N ILE A 1147 -24.48 19.36 10.00
CA ILE A 1147 -25.38 20.24 9.26
C ILE A 1147 -26.69 19.49 9.07
N SER A 1148 -27.80 20.07 9.55
CA SER A 1148 -29.12 19.46 9.45
C SER A 1148 -30.15 20.45 8.92
N TYR A 1149 -30.96 19.97 7.99
CA TYR A 1149 -32.07 20.70 7.42
C TYR A 1149 -33.37 20.03 7.86
N GLU A 1150 -34.20 20.79 8.55
CA GLU A 1150 -35.57 20.42 8.91
C GLU A 1150 -36.54 21.36 8.19
N THR A 1151 -37.84 21.06 8.25
CA THR A 1151 -38.86 21.93 7.65
C THR A 1151 -38.76 23.34 8.20
N ASN A 1152 -38.41 24.29 7.33
CA ASN A 1152 -38.24 25.71 7.63
C ASN A 1152 -37.18 26.05 8.70
N ARG A 1153 -36.20 25.15 8.91
CA ARG A 1153 -35.13 25.28 9.91
C ARG A 1153 -33.79 24.75 9.39
N LEU A 1154 -32.70 25.39 9.81
CA LEU A 1154 -31.32 24.95 9.61
C LEU A 1154 -30.61 24.95 10.97
N ASP A 1155 -30.01 23.82 11.32
CA ASP A 1155 -29.19 23.64 12.52
C ASP A 1155 -27.76 23.25 12.10
N VAL A 1156 -26.76 24.01 12.56
CA VAL A 1156 -25.34 23.81 12.24
C VAL A 1156 -24.46 23.82 13.49
N HIS A 1157 -23.74 22.71 13.75
CA HIS A 1157 -22.72 22.65 14.80
C HIS A 1157 -21.41 23.23 14.28
N VAL A 1158 -20.98 24.34 14.88
CA VAL A 1158 -19.79 25.09 14.51
C VAL A 1158 -18.69 24.77 15.52
N ILE A 1159 -17.52 24.40 15.06
CA ILE A 1159 -16.36 24.12 15.89
C ILE A 1159 -15.43 25.34 15.86
N GLY A 1160 -14.99 25.82 17.01
CA GLY A 1160 -14.02 26.91 17.13
C GLY A 1160 -13.09 26.72 18.31
N VAL A 1161 -12.34 27.77 18.63
CA VAL A 1161 -11.47 27.82 19.81
C VAL A 1161 -11.75 29.03 20.68
N ALA A 1162 -11.24 28.98 21.90
CA ALA A 1162 -11.31 30.04 22.90
C ALA A 1162 -11.09 31.45 22.29
N GLY A 1163 -12.08 32.33 22.42
CA GLY A 1163 -11.99 33.73 21.96
C GLY A 1163 -11.98 33.92 20.44
N GLU A 1164 -12.22 32.88 19.64
CA GLU A 1164 -12.41 32.99 18.20
C GLU A 1164 -13.78 33.62 17.89
N GLN A 1165 -13.80 34.56 16.94
CA GLN A 1165 -15.05 35.10 16.40
C GLN A 1165 -15.27 34.53 15.01
N VAL A 1166 -16.37 33.79 14.82
CA VAL A 1166 -16.69 33.13 13.55
C VAL A 1166 -17.91 33.80 12.93
N SER A 1167 -17.74 34.37 11.73
CA SER A 1167 -18.81 35.00 10.95
C SER A 1167 -19.42 33.97 9.99
N ILE A 1168 -20.66 33.56 10.23
CA ILE A 1168 -21.34 32.52 9.44
C ILE A 1168 -22.46 33.14 8.62
N THR A 1169 -22.48 32.81 7.33
CA THR A 1169 -23.49 33.27 6.39
C THR A 1169 -24.49 32.15 6.07
N ALA A 1170 -25.78 32.47 6.13
CA ALA A 1170 -26.89 31.61 5.74
C ALA A 1170 -27.87 32.37 4.84
N GLY A 1171 -28.51 31.69 3.91
CA GLY A 1171 -29.50 32.24 2.99
C GLY A 1171 -30.90 31.70 3.26
N LYS A 1172 -31.92 32.56 3.20
CA LYS A 1172 -33.34 32.16 3.22
C LYS A 1172 -33.93 32.25 1.83
N ILE A 1173 -34.69 31.23 1.45
CA ILE A 1173 -35.18 31.00 0.09
C ILE A 1173 -36.71 30.95 0.13
N ALA A 1174 -37.38 31.69 -0.74
CA ALA A 1174 -38.85 31.63 -0.84
C ALA A 1174 -39.35 30.39 -1.60
N SER A 1175 -38.65 30.02 -2.68
CA SER A 1175 -38.91 28.85 -3.52
C SER A 1175 -37.67 28.51 -4.36
N ILE A 1176 -37.57 27.29 -4.89
CA ILE A 1176 -36.51 26.91 -5.85
C ILE A 1176 -36.51 27.88 -7.03
N GLY A 1177 -35.32 28.37 -7.43
CA GLY A 1177 -35.17 29.38 -8.49
C GLY A 1177 -35.47 30.83 -8.05
N GLY A 1178 -35.89 31.04 -6.81
CA GLY A 1178 -36.21 32.35 -6.24
C GLY A 1178 -34.98 33.15 -5.78
N LYS A 1179 -35.25 34.36 -5.27
CA LYS A 1179 -34.23 35.19 -4.62
C LYS A 1179 -33.83 34.59 -3.27
N ILE A 1180 -32.55 34.69 -2.92
CA ILE A 1180 -31.98 34.27 -1.63
C ILE A 1180 -31.70 35.52 -0.81
N ASP A 1181 -32.32 35.63 0.36
CA ASP A 1181 -32.04 36.68 1.33
C ASP A 1181 -30.91 36.21 2.25
N ILE A 1182 -29.79 36.94 2.24
CA ILE A 1182 -28.56 36.55 2.95
C ILE A 1182 -28.53 37.16 4.35
N TYR A 1183 -28.21 36.33 5.35
CA TYR A 1183 -28.03 36.68 6.76
C TYR A 1183 -26.63 36.30 7.19
N THR A 1184 -25.91 37.21 7.84
CA THR A 1184 -24.62 36.92 8.45
C THR A 1184 -24.73 37.06 9.95
N VAL A 1185 -24.26 36.05 10.68
CA VAL A 1185 -24.32 35.94 12.13
C VAL A 1185 -22.91 35.79 12.67
N GLU A 1186 -22.59 36.62 13.66
CA GLU A 1186 -21.37 36.50 14.43
C GLU A 1186 -21.56 35.50 15.57
N CYS A 1187 -20.70 34.49 15.63
CA CYS A 1187 -20.69 33.44 16.65
C CYS A 1187 -19.41 33.58 17.48
N PRO A 1188 -19.45 34.32 18.59
CA PRO A 1188 -18.29 34.51 19.46
C PRO A 1188 -18.10 33.30 20.37
N PHE A 1189 -16.95 32.63 20.25
CA PHE A 1189 -16.59 31.55 21.16
C PHE A 1189 -16.13 32.13 22.50
N PRO A 1190 -16.60 31.60 23.65
CA PRO A 1190 -16.21 32.10 24.95
C PRO A 1190 -14.70 31.94 25.17
N PRO A 1191 -14.07 32.75 26.05
CA PRO A 1191 -12.63 32.71 26.31
C PRO A 1191 -12.17 31.49 27.13
N GLU A 1192 -12.95 30.40 27.15
CA GLU A 1192 -12.63 29.17 27.88
C GLU A 1192 -11.65 28.32 27.09
N GLU A 1193 -10.62 27.77 27.75
CA GLU A 1193 -9.57 27.01 27.08
C GLU A 1193 -10.09 25.78 26.33
N GLY A 1194 -9.58 25.56 25.12
CA GLY A 1194 -9.80 24.33 24.35
C GLY A 1194 -10.61 24.53 23.06
N VAL A 1195 -11.05 23.40 22.51
CA VAL A 1195 -11.91 23.33 21.33
C VAL A 1195 -13.36 23.31 21.77
N LEU A 1196 -14.15 24.25 21.25
CA LEU A 1196 -15.52 24.48 21.65
C LEU A 1196 -16.46 24.20 20.47
N ARG A 1197 -17.72 23.89 20.78
CA ARG A 1197 -18.79 23.71 19.79
C ARG A 1197 -19.90 24.72 20.11
N MET A 1198 -20.39 25.40 19.08
CA MET A 1198 -21.56 26.27 19.14
C MET A 1198 -22.64 25.76 18.21
N MET A 1199 -23.89 26.01 18.54
CA MET A 1199 -25.07 25.68 17.76
C MET A 1199 -25.59 26.95 17.07
N LEU A 1200 -25.48 27.01 15.73
CA LEU A 1200 -26.21 27.98 14.92
C LEU A 1200 -27.58 27.41 14.56
N THR A 1201 -28.64 28.14 14.88
CA THR A 1201 -30.02 27.79 14.51
C THR A 1201 -30.67 28.94 13.74
N CYS A 1202 -31.19 28.63 12.54
CA CYS A 1202 -31.95 29.54 11.70
C CYS A 1202 -33.41 29.09 11.61
N GLN A 1203 -34.35 29.98 11.92
CA GLN A 1203 -35.79 29.70 11.92
C GLN A 1203 -36.59 30.83 11.28
N THR A 1204 -37.74 30.48 10.68
CA THR A 1204 -38.56 31.41 9.89
C THR A 1204 -39.07 32.62 10.68
N SER A 1205 -39.34 32.47 11.99
CA SER A 1205 -39.88 33.52 12.87
C SER A 1205 -38.83 34.37 13.59
N ALA A 1206 -37.59 33.88 13.75
CA ALA A 1206 -36.58 34.47 14.64
C ALA A 1206 -35.25 34.84 13.95
N GLY A 1207 -35.09 34.55 12.65
CA GLY A 1207 -33.81 34.74 11.96
C GLY A 1207 -32.79 33.66 12.34
N CYS A 1208 -31.50 33.97 12.24
CA CYS A 1208 -30.41 33.09 12.63
C CYS A 1208 -29.77 33.58 13.93
N SER A 1209 -29.47 32.67 14.85
CA SER A 1209 -28.80 32.98 16.12
C SER A 1209 -27.83 31.86 16.51
N CYS A 1210 -26.75 32.23 17.20
CA CYS A 1210 -25.74 31.32 17.72
C CYS A 1210 -25.90 31.15 19.23
N SER A 1211 -25.83 29.92 19.70
CA SER A 1211 -25.88 29.54 21.12
C SER A 1211 -24.73 28.61 21.44
N SER A 1212 -24.15 28.74 22.64
CA SER A 1212 -23.09 27.85 23.14
C SER A 1212 -23.62 26.48 23.50
#